data_AF-A0A4S2V0L6-F1
#
_entry.id   AF-A0A4S2V0L6-F1
#
_cell.length_a   1.000
_cell.length_b   1.000
_cell.length_c   1.000
_cell.angle_alpha   90.00
_cell.angle_beta   90.00
_cell.angle_gamma   90.00
#
_symmetry.space_group_name_H-M   'P 1'
#
loop_
_entity.id
_entity.type
_entity.pdbx_description
1 polymer ?
#
loop_
_entity_poly.entity_id
_entity_poly.type
_entity_poly.pdbx_seq_one_letter_code
_entity_poly.pdbx_strand_id
1 'polypeptide(L)'
;MPELSTVLLRRLHTVYVDQAGPRPGDPSTAEGLTALEAELLDRGFALTAPLRSALAWLGPTGLADAGTSLVRDIDVLLGADRTHMPLFRTFPASVPDDTVALWLDRVFALLLQWPAQPCVLCATVGSVHPVSPCAHLVCRTCWDGAVYTGCPICHRRIDLADPFLDPAAERPGRPAPGESAGPLRLLGLGTDRAADSVTALGRLLARRTPLSAQDTEEARVLLAAAPAGLDWLPDDIPVRETKAMVLGTLLRERRTREAARALLPGRLTTATDVLRLLAVWSGGEADLLSPPRMRSLPRPLRRELLALLDALDPALLVEDVLRHPDPWKRAAEILHPFEQYGRHPRAALAFAVLRGTDVRGTALGEALLATAARYPQAVRVDGSRIRAATWTGRVEEALRGADPDLALAVLAERPGELVRRLDHLLRRYAADALPERVAAVLAERLPKAGPGPVLSALGRLRIRHLPGTRRVFFPRGQVAHSYTVDDTRAPLAEPVTRAVTGLFERELLRRLAAAEPYDVAVLDSRLAHLHVPSAERAAAKTLVTVPKGSFQALPDGEVLRMFLHWMEPPKKRVDLDLSVVLFDSDWNYAGLCDFTRLVYGRRAVVHSGDLTSAPAPAGASEYVDIDLDALADTGVRFAMPVVFSYNNIPFELLPDAFAGFMALPSRSGRTARYDPRTVRQRYDLVGNSRIHVPMLVDLERRGFLWTDVHLPDDEGYHSVSAHQEDLARIGRDLFQYFSTGRTTLWELAGWHAAARCGEAVVLRRTPRPGDPDELWTYRRRSDEDTAAFAGRLLGLEDPDSVLPSSDVEALAGAAASGRSALLALVDGDVAPAGARGSVYRLLPGPVDGCGLEQLAAGDLVSALG
;
A
#
# COMPACT_ATOMS: atom_id res chain seq x y z
N MET A 1 -13.46 12.90 3.04
CA MET A 1 -12.23 13.41 2.39
C MET A 1 -11.38 14.04 3.47
N PRO A 2 -10.07 13.73 3.53
CA PRO A 2 -9.16 14.32 4.50
C PRO A 2 -9.04 15.83 4.28
N GLU A 3 -8.78 16.56 5.36
CA GLU A 3 -8.45 17.98 5.29
C GLU A 3 -7.08 18.18 4.62
N LEU A 4 -6.89 19.32 3.95
CA LEU A 4 -5.62 19.63 3.27
C LEU A 4 -4.42 19.64 4.24
N SER A 5 -4.63 20.10 5.49
CA SER A 5 -3.59 20.10 6.53
C SER A 5 -3.08 18.69 6.82
N THR A 6 -3.98 17.71 6.96
CA THR A 6 -3.61 16.30 7.19
C THR A 6 -2.85 15.71 6.00
N VAL A 7 -3.21 16.07 4.77
CA VAL A 7 -2.50 15.60 3.55
C VAL A 7 -1.08 16.15 3.50
N LEU A 8 -0.90 17.46 3.73
CA LEU A 8 0.41 18.10 3.71
C LEU A 8 1.27 17.63 4.89
N LEU A 9 0.69 17.48 6.08
CA LEU A 9 1.35 16.88 7.24
C LEU A 9 1.85 15.47 6.93
N ARG A 10 1.04 14.62 6.31
CA ARG A 10 1.43 13.24 5.99
C ARG A 10 2.51 13.16 4.91
N ARG A 11 2.41 13.99 3.86
CA ARG A 11 3.31 13.89 2.70
C ARG A 11 4.61 14.65 2.85
N LEU A 12 4.54 15.84 3.44
CA LEU A 12 5.64 16.78 3.50
C LEU A 12 6.13 17.01 4.93
N HIS A 13 5.40 16.51 5.94
CA HIS A 13 5.63 16.82 7.35
C HIS A 13 5.66 18.34 7.62
N THR A 14 4.92 19.12 6.83
CA THR A 14 4.85 20.58 6.96
C THR A 14 3.62 21.02 7.73
N VAL A 15 3.80 22.02 8.58
CA VAL A 15 2.75 22.70 9.35
C VAL A 15 2.68 24.15 8.91
N TYR A 16 1.48 24.63 8.62
CA TYR A 16 1.23 26.01 8.22
C TYR A 16 0.58 26.75 9.36
N VAL A 17 1.17 27.87 9.78
CA VAL A 17 0.65 28.71 10.86
C VAL A 17 0.33 30.10 10.31
N ASP A 18 -0.81 30.66 10.73
CA ASP A 18 -1.24 32.00 10.29
C ASP A 18 -0.48 33.08 11.07
N GLN A 19 0.13 34.06 10.40
CA GLN A 19 1.08 35.01 11.00
C GLN A 19 0.45 36.16 11.82
N ALA A 20 -0.57 35.90 12.64
CA ALA A 20 -1.03 36.90 13.59
C ALA A 20 -0.02 36.99 14.75
N GLY A 21 0.69 38.13 14.87
CA GLY A 21 1.66 38.37 15.93
C GLY A 21 1.02 38.58 17.32
N PRO A 22 1.83 38.60 18.39
CA PRO A 22 1.33 38.82 19.75
C PRO A 22 0.77 40.24 19.89
N ARG A 23 -0.29 40.38 20.70
CA ARG A 23 -0.89 41.69 21.00
C ARG A 23 -0.17 42.35 22.17
N PRO A 24 -0.15 43.70 22.26
CA PRO A 24 0.39 44.38 23.42
C PRO A 24 -0.28 43.92 24.72
N GLY A 25 0.51 43.40 25.65
CA GLY A 25 0.02 42.86 26.94
C GLY A 25 -0.17 41.34 26.99
N ASP A 26 0.08 40.62 25.88
CA ASP A 26 -0.01 39.15 25.88
C ASP A 26 1.06 38.51 26.78
N PRO A 27 0.72 37.46 27.56
CA PRO A 27 1.69 36.68 28.31
C PRO A 27 2.63 35.89 27.38
N SER A 28 3.78 35.48 27.94
CA SER A 28 4.76 34.66 27.22
C SER A 28 4.16 33.32 26.78
N THR A 29 4.49 32.89 25.56
CA THR A 29 4.09 31.60 24.99
C THR A 29 5.02 30.45 25.39
N ALA A 30 6.09 30.70 26.14
CA ALA A 30 7.15 29.72 26.43
C ALA A 30 6.65 28.44 27.14
N GLU A 31 5.78 28.58 28.15
CA GLU A 31 5.21 27.44 28.87
C GLU A 31 4.28 26.63 27.97
N GLY A 32 3.40 27.30 27.21
CA GLY A 32 2.50 26.65 26.26
C GLY A 32 3.25 25.91 25.15
N LEU A 33 4.37 26.48 24.67
CA LEU A 33 5.21 25.84 23.66
C LEU A 33 5.90 24.60 24.21
N THR A 34 6.40 24.65 25.44
CA THR A 34 7.01 23.50 26.12
C THR A 34 5.98 22.37 26.32
N ALA A 35 4.74 22.73 26.69
CA ALA A 35 3.64 21.78 26.81
C ALA A 35 3.30 21.12 25.47
N LEU A 36 3.19 21.90 24.39
CA LEU A 36 2.97 21.38 23.04
C LEU A 36 4.12 20.46 22.59
N GLU A 37 5.38 20.85 22.83
CA GLU A 37 6.54 20.01 22.52
C GLU A 37 6.48 18.67 23.26
N ALA A 38 6.09 18.66 24.53
CA ALA A 38 5.89 17.43 25.29
C ALA A 38 4.77 16.56 24.70
N GLU A 39 3.63 17.15 24.34
CA GLU A 39 2.51 16.42 23.72
C GLU A 39 2.87 15.82 22.35
N LEU A 40 3.70 16.51 21.57
CA LEU A 40 4.20 16.03 20.28
C LEU A 40 5.22 14.90 20.46
N LEU A 41 6.12 15.00 21.44
CA LEU A 41 7.08 13.95 21.78
C LEU A 41 6.37 12.67 22.23
N ASP A 42 5.27 12.80 22.97
CA ASP A 42 4.39 11.69 23.37
C ASP A 42 3.61 11.06 22.18
N ARG A 43 3.75 11.63 20.97
CA ARG A 43 3.23 11.09 19.71
C ARG A 43 4.34 10.73 18.72
N GLY A 44 5.61 10.86 19.11
CA GLY A 44 6.76 10.58 18.25
C GLY A 44 7.07 11.69 17.23
N PHE A 45 6.66 12.93 17.49
CA PHE A 45 6.94 14.09 16.64
C PHE A 45 7.80 15.13 17.36
N ALA A 46 8.61 15.86 16.59
CA ALA A 46 9.43 16.96 17.09
C ALA A 46 9.39 18.14 16.13
N LEU A 47 9.50 19.35 16.67
CA LEU A 47 9.48 20.59 15.89
C LEU A 47 10.86 20.91 15.33
N THR A 48 10.92 21.36 14.08
CA THR A 48 12.12 22.03 13.56
C THR A 48 12.27 23.43 14.18
N ALA A 49 13.49 23.95 14.24
CA ALA A 49 13.75 25.29 14.81
C ALA A 49 12.91 26.42 14.15
N PRO A 50 12.73 26.46 12.81
CA PRO A 50 11.86 27.46 12.17
C PRO A 50 10.40 27.35 12.59
N LEU A 51 9.84 26.13 12.65
CA LEU A 51 8.45 25.93 13.07
C LEU A 51 8.24 26.31 14.53
N ARG A 52 9.16 25.91 15.40
CA ARG A 52 9.16 26.29 16.82
C ARG A 52 9.12 27.80 16.99
N SER A 53 9.93 28.52 16.21
CA SER A 53 10.00 29.98 16.24
C SER A 53 8.72 30.64 15.75
N ALA A 54 8.11 30.09 14.69
CA ALA A 54 6.83 30.58 14.16
C ALA A 54 5.68 30.37 15.15
N LEU A 55 5.60 29.21 15.80
CA LEU A 55 4.59 28.92 16.83
C LEU A 55 4.73 29.84 18.05
N ALA A 56 5.97 30.15 18.46
CA ALA A 56 6.22 31.08 19.56
C ALA A 56 5.69 32.49 19.28
N TRP A 57 5.57 32.89 18.00
CA TRP A 57 5.15 34.22 17.55
C TRP A 57 3.62 34.41 17.47
N LEU A 58 2.81 33.37 17.64
CA LEU A 58 1.34 33.44 17.44
C LEU A 58 0.55 34.13 18.57
N GLY A 59 1.23 34.54 19.64
CA GLY A 59 0.59 34.86 20.92
C GLY A 59 -0.11 33.63 21.56
N PRO A 60 -0.67 33.74 22.78
CA PRO A 60 -1.22 32.60 23.51
C PRO A 60 -2.40 31.92 22.80
N THR A 61 -3.36 32.70 22.29
CA THR A 61 -4.54 32.16 21.61
C THR A 61 -4.17 31.48 20.29
N GLY A 62 -3.34 32.11 19.47
CA GLY A 62 -2.92 31.52 18.20
C GLY A 62 -2.08 30.25 18.40
N LEU A 63 -1.23 30.21 19.44
CA LEU A 63 -0.50 28.99 19.80
C LEU A 63 -1.45 27.88 20.26
N ALA A 64 -2.46 28.19 21.07
CA ALA A 64 -3.44 27.21 21.53
C ALA A 64 -4.25 26.62 20.35
N ASP A 65 -4.71 27.47 19.43
CA ASP A 65 -5.48 27.04 18.25
C ASP A 65 -4.61 26.18 17.30
N ALA A 66 -3.40 26.65 16.99
CA ALA A 66 -2.47 25.93 16.12
C ALA A 66 -2.02 24.61 16.75
N GLY A 67 -1.70 24.61 18.05
CA GLY A 67 -1.33 23.41 18.80
C GLY A 67 -2.46 22.38 18.83
N THR A 68 -3.69 22.81 19.13
CA THR A 68 -4.87 21.93 19.16
C THR A 68 -5.12 21.30 17.80
N SER A 69 -5.06 22.08 16.71
CA SER A 69 -5.25 21.55 15.36
C SER A 69 -4.14 20.59 14.95
N LEU A 70 -2.88 20.88 15.30
CA LEU A 70 -1.75 20.01 14.99
C LEU A 70 -1.85 18.67 15.73
N VAL A 71 -2.15 18.70 17.03
CA VAL A 71 -2.33 17.50 17.85
C VAL A 71 -3.49 16.66 17.32
N ARG A 72 -4.63 17.28 17.00
CA ARG A 72 -5.78 16.61 16.38
C ARG A 72 -5.40 15.93 15.07
N ASP A 73 -4.70 16.63 14.17
CA ASP A 73 -4.32 16.09 12.86
C ASP A 73 -3.33 14.92 13.01
N ILE A 74 -2.40 14.97 13.98
CA ILE A 74 -1.51 13.85 14.31
C ILE A 74 -2.28 12.69 14.91
N ASP A 75 -3.24 12.95 15.80
CA ASP A 75 -4.05 11.92 16.44
C ASP A 75 -4.88 11.15 15.40
N VAL A 76 -5.41 11.84 14.37
CA VAL A 76 -6.06 11.20 13.21
C VAL A 76 -5.09 10.28 12.46
N LEU A 77 -3.83 10.70 12.25
CA LEU A 77 -2.83 9.88 11.57
C LEU A 77 -2.46 8.62 12.35
N LEU A 78 -2.40 8.73 13.68
CA LEU A 78 -2.03 7.64 14.58
C LEU A 78 -3.25 6.80 15.02
N GLY A 79 -4.48 7.21 14.69
CA GLY A 79 -5.71 6.61 15.22
C GLY A 79 -5.92 6.85 16.72
N ALA A 80 -5.21 7.82 17.30
CA ALA A 80 -5.31 8.20 18.70
C ALA A 80 -6.52 9.12 18.99
N ASP A 81 -7.17 9.61 17.93
CA ASP A 81 -8.41 10.40 17.97
C ASP A 81 -9.66 9.53 18.22
N ARG A 82 -9.48 8.23 18.48
CA ARG A 82 -10.54 7.28 18.82
C ARG A 82 -10.52 6.88 20.27
N THR A 83 -11.70 6.49 20.75
CA THR A 83 -11.83 5.86 22.07
C THR A 83 -11.42 4.40 21.95
N HIS A 84 -10.26 4.09 22.52
CA HIS A 84 -9.73 2.73 22.55
C HIS A 84 -10.13 2.03 23.84
N MET A 85 -11.05 1.08 23.74
CA MET A 85 -11.61 0.37 24.89
C MET A 85 -11.82 -1.11 24.55
N PRO A 86 -10.90 -2.01 24.93
CA PRO A 86 -11.12 -3.44 24.80
C PRO A 86 -12.16 -3.96 25.79
N LEU A 87 -12.65 -5.19 25.60
CA LEU A 87 -13.63 -5.83 26.50
C LEU A 87 -13.13 -5.85 27.95
N PHE A 88 -11.88 -6.30 28.16
CA PHE A 88 -11.25 -6.35 29.47
C PHE A 88 -10.47 -5.05 29.75
N ARG A 89 -10.98 -4.23 30.68
CA ARG A 89 -10.52 -2.87 30.98
C ARG A 89 -9.05 -2.81 31.41
N THR A 90 -8.57 -3.78 32.19
CA THR A 90 -7.18 -3.82 32.69
C THR A 90 -6.32 -4.83 31.91
N PHE A 91 -6.59 -4.99 30.60
CA PHE A 91 -5.80 -5.82 29.70
C PHE A 91 -4.28 -5.53 29.83
N PRO A 92 -3.41 -6.55 29.81
CA PRO A 92 -3.72 -7.98 29.70
C PRO A 92 -4.07 -8.64 31.03
N ALA A 93 -3.89 -7.99 32.18
CA ALA A 93 -3.95 -8.64 33.49
C ALA A 93 -5.33 -9.24 33.83
N SER A 94 -6.43 -8.62 33.39
CA SER A 94 -7.80 -9.09 33.65
C SER A 94 -8.28 -10.23 32.76
N VAL A 95 -7.53 -10.62 31.72
CA VAL A 95 -7.97 -11.66 30.78
C VAL A 95 -7.92 -13.04 31.47
N PRO A 96 -9.06 -13.76 31.55
CA PRO A 96 -9.11 -15.09 32.18
C PRO A 96 -8.25 -16.12 31.44
N ASP A 97 -7.50 -16.94 32.18
CA ASP A 97 -6.72 -18.03 31.60
C ASP A 97 -7.61 -19.19 31.09
N ASP A 98 -8.72 -19.48 31.79
CA ASP A 98 -9.67 -20.52 31.40
C ASP A 98 -10.83 -19.92 30.59
N THR A 99 -10.62 -19.82 29.28
CA THR A 99 -11.63 -19.32 28.34
C THR A 99 -12.85 -20.25 28.26
N VAL A 100 -12.68 -21.56 28.51
CA VAL A 100 -13.77 -22.54 28.46
C VAL A 100 -14.70 -22.37 29.65
N ALA A 101 -14.16 -22.22 30.86
CA ALA A 101 -14.94 -21.90 32.05
C ALA A 101 -15.71 -20.58 31.88
N LEU A 102 -15.03 -19.53 31.39
CA LEU A 102 -15.68 -18.25 31.07
C LEU A 102 -16.87 -18.46 30.11
N TRP A 103 -16.68 -19.22 29.03
CA TRP A 103 -17.74 -19.50 28.06
C TRP A 103 -18.90 -20.27 28.69
N LEU A 104 -18.63 -21.31 29.50
CA LEU A 104 -19.65 -22.07 30.20
C LEU A 104 -20.48 -21.17 31.13
N ASP A 105 -19.83 -20.36 31.96
CA ASP A 105 -20.50 -19.43 32.89
C ASP A 105 -21.39 -18.44 32.14
N ARG A 106 -20.93 -17.92 31.00
CA ARG A 106 -21.71 -17.05 30.12
C ARG A 106 -22.95 -17.76 29.58
N VAL A 107 -22.81 -18.99 29.09
CA VAL A 107 -23.91 -19.78 28.53
C VAL A 107 -24.93 -20.13 29.61
N PHE A 108 -24.49 -20.53 30.80
CA PHE A 108 -25.37 -20.79 31.94
C PHE A 108 -26.12 -19.53 32.37
N ALA A 109 -25.43 -18.40 32.51
CA ALA A 109 -26.08 -17.12 32.81
C ALA A 109 -27.08 -16.72 31.73
N LEU A 110 -26.75 -16.88 30.45
CA LEU A 110 -27.64 -16.55 29.34
C LEU A 110 -28.91 -17.41 29.30
N LEU A 111 -28.77 -18.73 29.44
CA LEU A 111 -29.85 -19.67 29.23
C LEU A 111 -30.70 -19.91 30.47
N LEU A 112 -30.10 -19.85 31.66
CA LEU A 112 -30.76 -20.24 32.89
C LEU A 112 -31.10 -19.06 33.81
N GLN A 113 -30.59 -17.84 33.56
CA GLN A 113 -30.90 -16.70 34.43
C GLN A 113 -32.28 -16.08 34.14
N TRP A 114 -33.14 -16.02 35.16
CA TRP A 114 -34.45 -15.34 35.13
C TRP A 114 -34.47 -14.09 36.02
N PRO A 115 -35.43 -13.17 35.84
CA PRO A 115 -35.62 -12.05 36.76
C PRO A 115 -35.96 -12.53 38.18
N ALA A 116 -35.45 -11.84 39.21
CA ALA A 116 -35.71 -12.08 40.63
C ALA A 116 -35.30 -13.45 41.22
N GLN A 117 -34.83 -14.41 40.42
CA GLN A 117 -34.24 -15.64 40.96
C GLN A 117 -32.81 -15.38 41.50
N PRO A 118 -32.32 -16.20 42.46
CA PRO A 118 -30.91 -16.17 42.84
C PRO A 118 -29.98 -16.37 41.64
N CYS A 119 -28.76 -15.85 41.69
CA CYS A 119 -27.79 -16.04 40.62
C CYS A 119 -27.55 -17.54 40.34
N VAL A 120 -27.63 -17.96 39.07
CA VAL A 120 -27.42 -19.38 38.68
C VAL A 120 -25.99 -19.87 38.89
N LEU A 121 -25.02 -18.95 39.01
CA LEU A 121 -23.61 -19.29 39.19
C LEU A 121 -23.20 -19.33 40.68
N CYS A 122 -23.61 -18.33 41.48
CA CYS A 122 -23.19 -18.21 42.88
C CYS A 122 -24.32 -18.30 43.92
N ALA A 123 -25.57 -18.46 43.50
CA ALA A 123 -26.77 -18.49 44.36
C ALA A 123 -27.04 -17.21 45.18
N THR A 124 -26.30 -16.12 44.96
CA THR A 124 -26.54 -14.84 45.65
C THR A 124 -27.88 -14.21 45.23
N VAL A 125 -28.72 -13.91 46.21
CA VAL A 125 -30.03 -13.26 46.02
C VAL A 125 -29.86 -11.75 45.81
N GLY A 126 -30.62 -11.16 44.88
CA GLY A 126 -30.67 -9.71 44.68
C GLY A 126 -29.45 -9.08 44.00
N SER A 127 -28.50 -9.89 43.52
CA SER A 127 -27.27 -9.44 42.85
C SER A 127 -27.38 -9.30 41.33
N VAL A 128 -28.48 -9.80 40.76
CA VAL A 128 -28.69 -9.92 39.31
C VAL A 128 -29.52 -8.75 38.80
N HIS A 129 -28.97 -8.01 37.85
CA HIS A 129 -29.63 -6.85 37.26
C HIS A 129 -29.50 -6.86 35.74
N PRO A 130 -30.51 -6.38 34.99
CA PRO A 130 -30.40 -6.22 33.55
C PRO A 130 -29.39 -5.11 33.21
N VAL A 131 -28.63 -5.29 32.12
CA VAL A 131 -27.75 -4.23 31.57
C VAL A 131 -28.26 -3.68 30.24
N SER A 132 -28.12 -2.39 30.02
CA SER A 132 -28.59 -1.68 28.82
C SER A 132 -27.55 -1.71 27.69
N PRO A 133 -27.90 -1.92 26.40
CA PRO A 133 -29.25 -2.07 25.86
C PRO A 133 -29.65 -3.54 25.64
N CYS A 134 -28.78 -4.50 25.92
CA CYS A 134 -29.03 -5.91 25.59
C CYS A 134 -30.02 -6.61 26.55
N ALA A 135 -30.31 -6.01 27.70
CA ALA A 135 -31.19 -6.53 28.75
C ALA A 135 -30.76 -7.88 29.35
N HIS A 136 -29.52 -8.33 29.12
CA HIS A 136 -29.00 -9.51 29.78
C HIS A 136 -28.91 -9.31 31.29
N LEU A 137 -29.27 -10.35 32.03
CA LEU A 137 -29.29 -10.37 33.49
C LEU A 137 -27.90 -10.73 34.03
N VAL A 138 -27.19 -9.73 34.57
CA VAL A 138 -25.80 -9.85 35.02
C VAL A 138 -25.73 -9.83 36.55
N CYS A 139 -25.12 -10.86 37.13
CA CYS A 139 -24.80 -10.92 38.56
C CYS A 139 -23.56 -10.06 38.87
N ARG A 140 -23.71 -9.00 39.67
CA ARG A 140 -22.60 -8.11 40.08
C ARG A 140 -21.58 -8.74 41.04
N THR A 141 -21.84 -9.97 41.48
CA THR A 141 -20.90 -10.74 42.32
C THR A 141 -20.07 -11.71 41.48
N CYS A 142 -20.65 -12.30 40.41
CA CYS A 142 -19.93 -13.21 39.52
C CYS A 142 -19.13 -12.45 38.46
N TRP A 143 -19.63 -11.28 38.07
CA TRP A 143 -19.04 -10.44 37.04
C TRP A 143 -18.61 -9.11 37.66
N ASP A 144 -17.33 -8.79 37.55
CA ASP A 144 -16.76 -7.56 38.09
C ASP A 144 -16.90 -6.40 37.09
N GLY A 145 -17.74 -5.43 37.42
CA GLY A 145 -17.95 -4.21 36.63
C GLY A 145 -16.69 -3.37 36.38
N ALA A 146 -15.66 -3.52 37.22
CA ALA A 146 -14.37 -2.85 37.04
C ALA A 146 -13.49 -3.52 35.99
N VAL A 147 -13.76 -4.79 35.68
CA VAL A 147 -13.01 -5.57 34.69
C VAL A 147 -13.58 -5.42 33.28
N TYR A 148 -14.88 -5.20 33.12
CA TYR A 148 -15.53 -5.16 31.81
C TYR A 148 -15.78 -3.73 31.29
N THR A 149 -15.83 -3.59 29.96
CA THR A 149 -16.30 -2.39 29.25
C THR A 149 -17.59 -2.62 28.44
N GLY A 150 -18.07 -3.87 28.42
CA GLY A 150 -19.27 -4.35 27.74
C GLY A 150 -20.08 -5.30 28.62
N CYS A 151 -21.12 -5.89 28.07
CA CYS A 151 -21.87 -6.95 28.74
C CYS A 151 -20.99 -8.21 28.86
N PRO A 152 -20.76 -8.76 30.05
CA PRO A 152 -19.92 -9.96 30.22
C PRO A 152 -20.55 -11.22 29.59
N ILE A 153 -21.86 -11.20 29.29
CA ILE A 153 -22.58 -12.35 28.74
C ILE A 153 -22.51 -12.34 27.20
N CYS A 154 -23.03 -11.29 26.57
CA CYS A 154 -23.10 -11.21 25.10
C CYS A 154 -21.99 -10.40 24.44
N HIS A 155 -21.07 -9.84 25.24
CA HIS A 155 -19.92 -9.07 24.76
C HIS A 155 -20.28 -7.78 23.99
N ARG A 156 -21.56 -7.43 23.94
CA ARG A 156 -22.02 -6.18 23.33
C ARG A 156 -21.56 -4.99 24.17
N ARG A 157 -21.23 -3.86 23.55
CA ARG A 157 -21.09 -2.59 24.27
C ARG A 157 -22.42 -2.24 24.96
N ILE A 158 -22.30 -1.83 26.21
CA ILE A 158 -23.42 -1.39 27.04
C ILE A 158 -23.34 0.13 27.24
N ASP A 159 -24.42 0.70 27.77
CA ASP A 159 -24.44 2.11 28.14
C ASP A 159 -23.29 2.41 29.12
N LEU A 160 -22.49 3.42 28.82
CA LEU A 160 -21.35 3.81 29.67
C LEU A 160 -21.81 4.31 31.05
N ALA A 161 -23.08 4.70 31.19
CA ALA A 161 -23.70 5.09 32.45
C ALA A 161 -24.42 3.91 33.15
N ASP A 162 -24.36 2.70 32.61
CA ASP A 162 -24.99 1.52 33.23
C ASP A 162 -24.36 1.25 34.60
N PRO A 163 -25.15 1.08 35.69
CA PRO A 163 -24.59 0.89 37.03
C PRO A 163 -23.83 -0.43 37.24
N PHE A 164 -23.85 -1.35 36.26
CA PHE A 164 -22.94 -2.48 36.26
C PHE A 164 -21.50 -2.04 36.03
N LEU A 165 -21.25 -1.06 35.16
CA LEU A 165 -19.90 -0.57 34.93
C LEU A 165 -19.46 0.26 36.14
N ASP A 166 -18.44 -0.23 36.82
CA ASP A 166 -17.73 0.51 37.85
C ASP A 166 -16.39 0.93 37.25
N PRO A 167 -16.31 2.06 36.53
CA PRO A 167 -15.03 2.55 36.07
C PRO A 167 -14.21 2.91 37.30
N ALA A 168 -13.47 1.94 37.82
CA ALA A 168 -12.42 2.21 38.80
C ALA A 168 -11.59 3.37 38.24
N ALA A 169 -11.33 4.37 39.07
CA ALA A 169 -10.52 5.50 38.67
C ALA A 169 -9.14 4.99 38.30
N GLU A 170 -8.92 4.70 37.00
CA GLU A 170 -7.58 4.60 36.46
C GLU A 170 -6.93 5.94 36.75
N ARG A 171 -6.08 5.98 37.77
CA ARG A 171 -5.11 7.06 37.88
C ARG A 171 -4.25 6.91 36.63
N PRO A 172 -4.19 7.91 35.74
CA PRO A 172 -3.23 7.86 34.65
C PRO A 172 -1.85 7.70 35.30
N GLY A 173 -1.32 6.47 35.24
CA GLY A 173 0.06 6.23 35.58
C GLY A 173 0.86 7.08 34.61
N ARG A 174 1.59 8.06 35.14
CA ARG A 174 2.58 8.79 34.35
C ARG A 174 3.48 7.73 33.72
N PRO A 175 3.72 7.75 32.40
CA PRO A 175 4.61 6.78 31.76
C PRO A 175 5.91 6.73 32.57
N ALA A 176 6.43 5.52 32.80
CA ALA A 176 7.70 5.35 33.48
C ALA A 176 8.74 6.25 32.77
N PRO A 177 9.38 7.20 33.47
CA PRO A 177 10.38 8.05 32.85
C PRO A 177 11.60 7.18 32.52
N GLY A 178 11.93 7.11 31.23
CA GLY A 178 13.14 6.43 30.76
C GLY A 178 12.90 4.98 30.36
N GLU A 179 12.63 4.76 29.09
CA GLU A 179 13.54 4.14 28.13
C GLU A 179 12.91 4.30 26.74
N SER A 180 13.69 4.74 25.74
CA SER A 180 13.19 5.05 24.39
C SER A 180 12.64 3.77 23.71
N ALA A 181 11.88 3.83 22.61
CA ALA A 181 12.53 4.03 21.31
C ALA A 181 11.49 4.25 20.20
N GLY A 182 11.89 4.97 19.17
CA GLY A 182 11.15 5.21 17.94
C GLY A 182 11.72 6.45 17.26
N PRO A 183 12.02 6.42 15.96
CA PRO A 183 12.55 7.60 15.30
C PRO A 183 11.53 8.73 15.37
N LEU A 184 11.95 9.89 15.86
CA LEU A 184 11.12 11.08 15.90
C LEU A 184 10.88 11.59 14.48
N ARG A 185 9.64 11.97 14.19
CA ARG A 185 9.25 12.62 12.94
C ARG A 185 9.38 14.13 13.09
N LEU A 186 10.28 14.72 12.29
CA LEU A 186 10.48 16.17 12.29
C LEU A 186 9.35 16.89 11.54
N LEU A 187 8.80 17.92 12.16
CA LEU A 187 7.77 18.80 11.61
C LEU A 187 8.38 20.12 11.13
N GLY A 188 8.27 20.38 9.84
CA GLY A 188 8.75 21.58 9.15
C GLY A 188 7.72 22.72 9.13
N LEU A 189 8.19 23.95 9.01
CA LEU A 189 7.32 25.11 8.74
C LEU A 189 7.04 25.21 7.24
N GLY A 190 5.77 25.18 6.85
CA GLY A 190 5.34 25.50 5.49
C GLY A 190 5.10 27.00 5.30
N THR A 191 5.60 27.56 4.21
CA THR A 191 5.51 29.02 3.92
C THR A 191 4.50 29.34 2.82
N ASP A 192 4.37 28.48 1.81
CA ASP A 192 3.42 28.64 0.71
C ASP A 192 2.61 27.36 0.52
N ARG A 193 1.42 27.35 1.12
CA ARG A 193 0.51 26.19 1.08
C ARG A 193 0.09 25.83 -0.34
N ALA A 194 -0.01 26.79 -1.26
CA ALA A 194 -0.42 26.52 -2.63
C ALA A 194 0.74 25.91 -3.42
N ALA A 195 1.95 26.45 -3.29
CA ALA A 195 3.15 25.90 -3.93
C ALA A 195 3.47 24.49 -3.43
N ASP A 196 3.34 24.25 -2.12
CA ASP A 196 3.55 22.92 -1.53
C ASP A 196 2.48 21.92 -1.99
N SER A 197 1.22 22.37 -2.14
CA SER A 197 0.15 21.53 -2.68
C SER A 197 0.43 21.13 -4.13
N VAL A 198 0.88 22.07 -4.96
CA VAL A 198 1.30 21.82 -6.35
C VAL A 198 2.50 20.88 -6.39
N THR A 199 3.48 21.06 -5.51
CA THR A 199 4.68 20.21 -5.45
C THR A 199 4.32 18.77 -5.05
N ALA A 200 3.51 18.60 -4.00
CA ALA A 200 3.03 17.30 -3.56
C ALA A 200 2.18 16.61 -4.65
N LEU A 201 1.34 17.37 -5.34
CA LEU A 201 0.55 16.86 -6.46
C LEU A 201 1.45 16.46 -7.64
N GLY A 202 2.41 17.30 -8.02
CA GLY A 202 3.35 17.03 -9.11
C GLY A 202 4.10 15.71 -8.91
N ARG A 203 4.56 15.43 -7.69
CA ARG A 203 5.18 14.15 -7.33
C ARG A 203 4.24 12.96 -7.53
N LEU A 204 2.97 13.08 -7.13
CA LEU A 204 1.97 12.03 -7.39
C LEU A 204 1.71 11.83 -8.88
N LEU A 205 1.63 12.91 -9.66
CA LEU A 205 1.36 12.86 -11.09
C LEU A 205 2.54 12.31 -11.91
N ALA A 206 3.77 12.49 -11.42
CA ALA A 206 4.99 11.98 -12.04
C ALA A 206 5.17 10.45 -11.85
N ARG A 207 4.46 9.82 -10.92
CA ARG A 207 4.57 8.39 -10.65
C ARG A 207 4.25 7.55 -11.89
N ARG A 208 5.03 6.48 -12.08
CA ARG A 208 4.85 5.49 -13.16
C ARG A 208 4.05 4.26 -12.74
N THR A 209 3.69 4.16 -11.47
CA THR A 209 2.80 3.13 -10.92
C THR A 209 1.41 3.70 -10.66
N PRO A 210 0.33 2.92 -10.87
CA PRO A 210 -1.00 3.33 -10.44
C PRO A 210 -1.02 3.76 -8.97
N LEU A 211 -1.62 4.93 -8.70
CA LEU A 211 -1.76 5.47 -7.35
C LEU A 211 -2.55 4.51 -6.46
N SER A 212 -2.17 4.43 -5.19
CA SER A 212 -2.95 3.72 -4.17
C SER A 212 -4.29 4.44 -3.91
N ALA A 213 -5.21 3.79 -3.18
CA ALA A 213 -6.45 4.44 -2.75
C ALA A 213 -6.17 5.71 -1.92
N GLN A 214 -5.14 5.67 -1.06
CA GLN A 214 -4.69 6.82 -0.28
C GLN A 214 -4.21 7.96 -1.19
N ASP A 215 -3.29 7.66 -2.09
CA ASP A 215 -2.68 8.64 -2.99
C ASP A 215 -3.72 9.25 -3.93
N THR A 216 -4.71 8.47 -4.37
CA THR A 216 -5.81 8.93 -5.23
C THR A 216 -6.70 9.94 -4.49
N GLU A 217 -7.04 9.69 -3.23
CA GLU A 217 -7.84 10.62 -2.43
C GLU A 217 -7.05 11.90 -2.12
N GLU A 218 -5.78 11.77 -1.74
CA GLU A 218 -4.91 12.91 -1.47
C GLU A 218 -4.67 13.74 -2.73
N ALA A 219 -4.47 13.11 -3.90
CA ALA A 219 -4.36 13.81 -5.18
C ALA A 219 -5.61 14.66 -5.49
N ARG A 220 -6.81 14.18 -5.14
CA ARG A 220 -8.05 14.96 -5.31
C ARG A 220 -8.13 16.16 -4.37
N VAL A 221 -7.69 16.00 -3.11
CA VAL A 221 -7.61 17.11 -2.14
C VAL A 221 -6.62 18.17 -2.62
N LEU A 222 -5.44 17.75 -3.05
CA LEU A 222 -4.41 18.64 -3.58
C LEU A 222 -4.87 19.33 -4.88
N LEU A 223 -5.56 18.59 -5.77
CA LEU A 223 -6.12 19.14 -7.01
C LEU A 223 -7.19 20.20 -6.74
N ALA A 224 -8.03 20.01 -5.72
CA ALA A 224 -9.04 21.00 -5.33
C ALA A 224 -8.40 22.30 -4.80
N ALA A 225 -7.24 22.18 -4.13
CA ALA A 225 -6.44 23.30 -3.62
C ALA A 225 -5.55 23.97 -4.67
N ALA A 226 -5.33 23.34 -5.83
CA ALA A 226 -4.46 23.87 -6.88
C ALA A 226 -5.04 25.14 -7.55
N PRO A 227 -4.18 26.03 -8.08
CA PRO A 227 -4.63 27.22 -8.83
C PRO A 227 -5.48 26.86 -10.05
N ALA A 228 -6.37 27.77 -10.46
CA ALA A 228 -7.24 27.57 -11.62
C ALA A 228 -6.50 27.58 -12.96
N GLY A 229 -5.39 28.31 -13.06
CA GLY A 229 -4.47 28.23 -14.20
C GLY A 229 -3.79 26.87 -14.22
N LEU A 230 -3.68 26.23 -15.39
CA LEU A 230 -3.14 24.88 -15.52
C LEU A 230 -1.64 24.84 -15.82
N ASP A 231 -0.91 25.95 -15.62
CA ASP A 231 0.54 26.06 -15.88
C ASP A 231 1.37 25.16 -14.94
N TRP A 232 0.78 24.75 -13.82
CA TRP A 232 1.40 23.81 -12.88
C TRP A 232 1.27 22.33 -13.31
N LEU A 233 0.37 22.02 -14.25
CA LEU A 233 0.09 20.65 -14.65
C LEU A 233 1.26 20.11 -15.50
N PRO A 234 1.89 18.99 -15.12
CA PRO A 234 3.04 18.47 -15.87
C PRO A 234 2.66 18.11 -17.31
N ASP A 235 3.62 18.24 -18.23
CA ASP A 235 3.44 17.92 -19.65
C ASP A 235 3.02 16.47 -19.86
N ASP A 236 3.59 15.55 -19.08
CA ASP A 236 3.23 14.14 -19.07
C ASP A 236 2.68 13.67 -17.72
N ILE A 237 1.70 12.77 -17.77
CA ILE A 237 1.19 12.01 -16.64
C ILE A 237 1.27 10.53 -17.08
N PRO A 238 2.35 9.81 -16.72
CA PRO A 238 2.66 8.51 -17.31
C PRO A 238 1.55 7.47 -17.11
N VAL A 239 0.88 7.53 -15.96
CA VAL A 239 -0.18 6.60 -15.60
C VAL A 239 -1.51 7.09 -16.19
N ARG A 240 -2.04 6.32 -17.13
CA ARG A 240 -3.30 6.60 -17.83
C ARG A 240 -4.52 6.78 -16.92
N GLU A 241 -4.57 6.02 -15.82
CA GLU A 241 -5.64 6.13 -14.82
C GLU A 241 -5.56 7.46 -14.06
N THR A 242 -4.38 7.80 -13.53
CA THR A 242 -4.10 9.08 -12.89
C THR A 242 -4.39 10.26 -13.82
N LYS A 243 -3.95 10.16 -15.08
CA LYS A 243 -4.23 11.17 -16.12
C LYS A 243 -5.72 11.38 -16.32
N ALA A 244 -6.50 10.30 -16.44
CA ALA A 244 -7.95 10.41 -16.62
C ALA A 244 -8.66 10.93 -15.37
N MET A 245 -8.21 10.56 -14.17
CA MET A 245 -8.71 11.12 -12.91
C MET A 245 -8.52 12.64 -12.86
N VAL A 246 -7.31 13.13 -13.17
CA VAL A 246 -7.00 14.57 -13.16
C VAL A 246 -7.83 15.30 -14.21
N LEU A 247 -7.78 14.87 -15.47
CA LEU A 247 -8.51 15.52 -16.56
C LEU A 247 -10.03 15.49 -16.34
N GLY A 248 -10.58 14.37 -15.88
CA GLY A 248 -12.01 14.24 -15.60
C GLY A 248 -12.46 15.12 -14.44
N THR A 249 -11.63 15.27 -13.40
CA THR A 249 -11.92 16.17 -12.27
C THR A 249 -11.88 17.63 -12.71
N LEU A 250 -10.83 18.04 -13.43
CA LEU A 250 -10.70 19.39 -13.99
C LEU A 250 -11.82 19.74 -14.99
N LEU A 251 -12.31 18.79 -15.77
CA LEU A 251 -13.45 19.01 -16.66
C LEU A 251 -14.77 19.24 -15.90
N ARG A 252 -14.95 18.58 -14.75
CA ARG A 252 -16.17 18.74 -13.94
C ARG A 252 -16.26 20.12 -13.31
N GLU A 253 -15.13 20.70 -12.91
CA GLU A 253 -15.05 22.04 -12.34
C GLU A 253 -15.26 23.15 -13.39
N ARG A 254 -16.15 24.10 -13.12
CA ARG A 254 -16.45 25.19 -14.07
C ARG A 254 -15.23 26.08 -14.36
N ARG A 255 -14.40 26.35 -13.35
CA ARG A 255 -13.25 27.26 -13.44
C ARG A 255 -12.13 26.74 -14.35
N THR A 256 -11.97 25.41 -14.45
CA THR A 256 -10.87 24.77 -15.21
C THR A 256 -11.34 24.08 -16.49
N ARG A 257 -12.66 23.97 -16.73
CA ARG A 257 -13.23 23.15 -17.80
C ARG A 257 -12.69 23.46 -19.21
N GLU A 258 -12.69 24.73 -19.61
CA GLU A 258 -12.26 25.10 -20.96
C GLU A 258 -10.76 24.84 -21.15
N ALA A 259 -9.94 25.17 -20.15
CA ALA A 259 -8.50 24.89 -20.17
C ALA A 259 -8.23 23.37 -20.23
N ALA A 260 -8.90 22.57 -19.40
CA ALA A 260 -8.76 21.12 -19.41
C ALA A 260 -9.25 20.47 -20.71
N ARG A 261 -10.31 21.03 -21.32
CA ARG A 261 -10.82 20.59 -22.62
C ARG A 261 -9.80 20.79 -23.73
N ALA A 262 -9.09 21.92 -23.76
CA ALA A 262 -8.04 22.19 -24.74
C ALA A 262 -6.87 21.18 -24.67
N LEU A 263 -6.66 20.53 -23.53
CA LEU A 263 -5.59 19.53 -23.34
C LEU A 263 -5.96 18.13 -23.86
N LEU A 264 -7.24 17.83 -24.11
CA LEU A 264 -7.67 16.46 -24.43
C LEU A 264 -7.01 15.88 -25.69
N PRO A 265 -6.87 16.63 -26.80
CA PRO A 265 -6.27 16.07 -28.02
C PRO A 265 -4.81 15.65 -27.88
N GLY A 266 -4.03 16.36 -27.07
CA GLY A 266 -2.64 16.01 -26.79
C GLY A 266 -2.48 14.91 -25.74
N ARG A 267 -3.49 14.69 -24.88
CA ARG A 267 -3.37 13.83 -23.70
C ARG A 267 -4.11 12.50 -23.81
N LEU A 268 -5.16 12.36 -24.62
CA LEU A 268 -5.89 11.11 -24.80
C LEU A 268 -5.36 10.35 -26.03
N THR A 269 -4.45 9.40 -25.80
CA THR A 269 -3.72 8.72 -26.88
C THR A 269 -4.27 7.33 -27.21
N THR A 270 -5.21 6.83 -26.42
CA THR A 270 -5.88 5.54 -26.66
C THR A 270 -7.37 5.61 -26.42
N ALA A 271 -8.12 4.66 -26.98
CA ALA A 271 -9.57 4.63 -26.78
C ALA A 271 -9.87 4.39 -25.30
N THR A 272 -9.10 3.52 -24.64
CA THR A 272 -9.27 3.29 -23.20
C THR A 272 -9.10 4.58 -22.37
N ASP A 273 -8.25 5.54 -22.78
CA ASP A 273 -8.15 6.84 -22.09
C ASP A 273 -9.46 7.64 -22.17
N VAL A 274 -10.13 7.61 -23.33
CA VAL A 274 -11.46 8.22 -23.52
C VAL A 274 -12.49 7.55 -22.61
N LEU A 275 -12.49 6.21 -22.53
CA LEU A 275 -13.41 5.48 -21.65
C LEU A 275 -13.18 5.82 -20.16
N ARG A 276 -11.92 5.92 -19.72
CA ARG A 276 -11.57 6.32 -18.36
C ARG A 276 -12.05 7.74 -18.05
N LEU A 277 -11.84 8.68 -18.98
CA LEU A 277 -12.33 10.04 -18.84
C LEU A 277 -13.85 10.07 -18.69
N LEU A 278 -14.58 9.29 -19.49
CA LEU A 278 -16.04 9.18 -19.40
C LEU A 278 -16.50 8.60 -18.06
N ALA A 279 -15.77 7.62 -17.51
CA ALA A 279 -16.05 7.08 -16.18
C ALA A 279 -15.90 8.17 -15.10
N VAL A 280 -14.79 8.91 -15.10
CA VAL A 280 -14.55 9.99 -14.12
C VAL A 280 -15.55 11.14 -14.27
N TRP A 281 -15.86 11.54 -15.51
CA TRP A 281 -16.90 12.52 -15.81
C TRP A 281 -18.26 12.12 -15.23
N SER A 282 -18.55 10.83 -15.27
CA SER A 282 -19.80 10.24 -14.78
C SER A 282 -19.80 9.97 -13.27
N GLY A 283 -18.72 10.34 -12.55
CA GLY A 283 -18.62 10.20 -11.11
C GLY A 283 -18.09 8.85 -10.60
N GLY A 284 -17.55 8.01 -11.48
CA GLY A 284 -16.85 6.79 -11.10
C GLY A 284 -15.33 6.91 -11.17
N GLU A 285 -14.66 5.77 -11.03
CA GLU A 285 -13.20 5.69 -10.99
C GLU A 285 -12.56 5.44 -12.37
N ALA A 286 -11.32 5.89 -12.55
CA ALA A 286 -10.56 5.71 -13.79
C ALA A 286 -10.01 4.27 -13.97
N ASP A 287 -10.13 3.41 -12.96
CA ASP A 287 -9.68 2.02 -13.03
C ASP A 287 -10.61 1.12 -13.88
N LEU A 288 -11.86 1.54 -14.12
CA LEU A 288 -12.89 0.77 -14.82
C LEU A 288 -13.23 -0.58 -14.17
N LEU A 289 -12.93 -0.77 -12.87
CA LEU A 289 -13.31 -1.98 -12.13
C LEU A 289 -14.81 -2.03 -11.86
N SER A 290 -15.38 -0.88 -11.45
CA SER A 290 -16.82 -0.69 -11.24
C SER A 290 -17.30 0.52 -12.05
N PRO A 291 -17.49 0.37 -13.38
CA PRO A 291 -17.84 1.49 -14.25
C PRO A 291 -19.18 2.11 -13.85
N PRO A 292 -19.26 3.45 -13.70
CA PRO A 292 -20.48 4.12 -13.28
C PRO A 292 -21.54 4.09 -14.38
N ARG A 293 -22.76 4.51 -14.03
CA ARG A 293 -23.76 4.87 -15.04
C ARG A 293 -23.28 6.10 -15.81
N MET A 294 -23.23 6.01 -17.14
CA MET A 294 -22.70 7.08 -18.00
C MET A 294 -23.58 8.34 -17.95
N ARG A 295 -22.97 9.49 -17.68
CA ARG A 295 -23.62 10.81 -17.67
C ARG A 295 -23.65 11.42 -19.07
N SER A 296 -24.68 12.20 -19.37
CA SER A 296 -24.74 12.96 -20.63
C SER A 296 -23.57 13.93 -20.80
N LEU A 297 -23.20 14.16 -22.05
CA LEU A 297 -22.09 15.04 -22.45
C LEU A 297 -22.61 16.31 -23.11
N PRO A 298 -21.97 17.47 -22.88
CA PRO A 298 -22.14 18.63 -23.74
C PRO A 298 -21.82 18.28 -25.20
N ARG A 299 -22.61 18.78 -26.15
CA ARG A 299 -22.42 18.52 -27.60
C ARG A 299 -20.99 18.80 -28.10
N PRO A 300 -20.30 19.88 -27.66
CA PRO A 300 -18.91 20.13 -28.06
C PRO A 300 -17.95 19.02 -27.61
N LEU A 301 -18.05 18.61 -26.35
CA LEU A 301 -17.23 17.54 -25.78
C LEU A 301 -17.50 16.19 -26.47
N ARG A 302 -18.77 15.85 -26.73
CA ARG A 302 -19.14 14.63 -27.48
C ARG A 302 -18.46 14.57 -28.85
N ARG A 303 -18.53 15.67 -29.62
CA ARG A 303 -17.93 15.76 -30.95
C ARG A 303 -16.41 15.63 -30.90
N GLU A 304 -15.79 16.23 -29.90
CA GLU A 304 -14.35 16.18 -29.70
C GLU A 304 -13.88 14.77 -29.34
N LEU A 305 -14.53 14.09 -28.40
CA LEU A 305 -14.19 12.70 -28.05
C LEU A 305 -14.37 11.73 -29.22
N LEU A 306 -15.41 11.90 -30.05
CA LEU A 306 -15.57 11.11 -31.28
C LEU A 306 -14.46 11.38 -32.30
N ALA A 307 -14.05 12.65 -32.47
CA ALA A 307 -12.94 13.00 -33.35
C ALA A 307 -11.63 12.39 -32.86
N LEU A 308 -11.40 12.36 -31.54
CA LEU A 308 -10.23 11.72 -30.95
C LEU A 308 -10.22 10.22 -31.20
N LEU A 309 -11.35 9.53 -30.97
CA LEU A 309 -11.46 8.10 -31.27
C LEU A 309 -11.20 7.81 -32.75
N ASP A 310 -11.72 8.65 -33.64
CA ASP A 310 -11.52 8.47 -35.09
C ASP A 310 -10.08 8.72 -35.55
N ALA A 311 -9.33 9.55 -34.83
CA ALA A 311 -7.93 9.81 -35.14
C ALA A 311 -6.99 8.64 -34.80
N LEU A 312 -7.42 7.71 -33.94
CA LEU A 312 -6.61 6.56 -33.51
C LEU A 312 -6.36 5.55 -34.64
N ASP A 313 -5.30 4.76 -34.47
CA ASP A 313 -5.05 3.59 -35.32
C ASP A 313 -6.23 2.60 -35.20
N PRO A 314 -6.85 2.19 -36.32
CA PRO A 314 -8.04 1.34 -36.28
C PRO A 314 -7.82 -0.04 -35.62
N ALA A 315 -6.64 -0.64 -35.74
CA ALA A 315 -6.37 -1.94 -35.12
C ALA A 315 -6.31 -1.79 -33.59
N LEU A 316 -5.62 -0.76 -33.09
CA LEU A 316 -5.58 -0.45 -31.65
C LEU A 316 -6.95 -0.05 -31.11
N LEU A 317 -7.70 0.77 -31.85
CA LEU A 317 -9.05 1.18 -31.47
C LEU A 317 -9.99 -0.03 -31.33
N VAL A 318 -10.00 -0.93 -32.31
CA VAL A 318 -10.81 -2.15 -32.29
C VAL A 318 -10.43 -3.06 -31.10
N GLU A 319 -9.14 -3.24 -30.84
CA GLU A 319 -8.66 -4.02 -29.68
C GLU A 319 -9.10 -3.39 -28.35
N ASP A 320 -8.96 -2.08 -28.20
CA ASP A 320 -9.31 -1.37 -26.97
C ASP A 320 -10.82 -1.38 -26.70
N VAL A 321 -11.66 -1.25 -27.73
CA VAL A 321 -13.12 -1.32 -27.53
C VAL A 321 -13.57 -2.73 -27.14
N LEU A 322 -12.91 -3.76 -27.68
CA LEU A 322 -13.18 -5.16 -27.34
C LEU A 322 -12.62 -5.57 -25.98
N ARG A 323 -11.60 -4.87 -25.47
CA ARG A 323 -11.05 -5.10 -24.12
C ARG A 323 -12.04 -4.74 -23.02
N HIS A 324 -12.91 -3.77 -23.26
CA HIS A 324 -13.91 -3.29 -22.29
C HIS A 324 -15.32 -3.24 -22.92
N PRO A 325 -15.86 -4.38 -23.35
CA PRO A 325 -17.00 -4.39 -24.27
C PRO A 325 -18.26 -3.80 -23.65
N ASP A 326 -18.58 -4.14 -22.41
CA ASP A 326 -19.80 -3.65 -21.77
C ASP A 326 -19.72 -2.17 -21.37
N PRO A 327 -18.62 -1.66 -20.78
CA PRO A 327 -18.41 -0.23 -20.60
C PRO A 327 -18.53 0.57 -21.91
N TRP A 328 -17.97 0.06 -23.01
CA TRP A 328 -18.04 0.73 -24.30
C TRP A 328 -19.43 0.70 -24.93
N LYS A 329 -20.19 -0.39 -24.80
CA LYS A 329 -21.59 -0.45 -25.25
C LYS A 329 -22.43 0.65 -24.58
N ARG A 330 -22.24 0.85 -23.26
CA ARG A 330 -22.86 1.94 -22.49
C ARG A 330 -22.36 3.31 -22.92
N ALA A 331 -21.05 3.49 -23.11
CA ALA A 331 -20.49 4.76 -23.60
C ALA A 331 -21.02 5.13 -25.00
N ALA A 332 -21.28 4.14 -25.86
CA ALA A 332 -21.85 4.38 -27.18
C ALA A 332 -23.27 4.97 -27.15
N GLU A 333 -24.04 4.74 -26.07
CA GLU A 333 -25.37 5.33 -25.88
C GLU A 333 -25.32 6.86 -25.72
N ILE A 334 -24.23 7.40 -25.15
CA ILE A 334 -24.05 8.85 -24.96
C ILE A 334 -23.18 9.48 -26.05
N LEU A 335 -22.29 8.71 -26.67
CA LEU A 335 -21.42 9.19 -27.75
C LEU A 335 -22.14 9.24 -29.10
N HIS A 336 -23.09 8.31 -29.35
CA HIS A 336 -23.80 8.14 -30.61
C HIS A 336 -22.85 8.00 -31.83
N PRO A 337 -21.97 6.98 -31.86
CA PRO A 337 -20.93 6.85 -32.89
C PRO A 337 -21.48 6.65 -34.31
N PHE A 338 -22.74 6.24 -34.46
CA PHE A 338 -23.41 6.07 -35.75
C PHE A 338 -24.20 7.31 -36.22
N GLU A 339 -24.30 8.39 -35.43
CA GLU A 339 -25.04 9.60 -35.84
C GLU A 339 -24.32 10.34 -36.98
N GLN A 340 -22.99 10.35 -36.96
CA GLN A 340 -22.15 11.05 -37.95
C GLN A 340 -21.06 10.11 -38.48
N TYR A 341 -21.43 8.89 -38.88
CA TYR A 341 -20.49 7.85 -39.34
C TYR A 341 -19.63 8.28 -40.55
N GLY A 342 -20.12 9.20 -41.39
CA GLY A 342 -19.31 9.79 -42.47
C GLY A 342 -18.20 10.72 -41.98
N ARG A 343 -18.39 11.37 -40.82
CA ARG A 343 -17.39 12.26 -40.19
C ARG A 343 -16.40 11.49 -39.32
N HIS A 344 -16.84 10.38 -38.73
CA HIS A 344 -16.05 9.53 -37.84
C HIS A 344 -16.09 8.05 -38.28
N PRO A 345 -15.60 7.72 -39.49
CA PRO A 345 -15.75 6.39 -40.09
C PRO A 345 -14.99 5.28 -39.34
N ARG A 346 -13.81 5.57 -38.78
CA ARG A 346 -13.00 4.58 -38.03
C ARG A 346 -13.62 4.31 -36.66
N ALA A 347 -14.13 5.35 -35.98
CA ALA A 347 -14.88 5.18 -34.75
C ALA A 347 -16.14 4.34 -34.99
N ALA A 348 -16.93 4.68 -36.02
CA ALA A 348 -18.12 3.91 -36.40
C ALA A 348 -17.77 2.44 -36.71
N LEU A 349 -16.66 2.18 -37.43
CA LEU A 349 -16.19 0.83 -37.71
C LEU A 349 -15.91 0.04 -36.42
N ALA A 350 -15.17 0.62 -35.48
CA ALA A 350 -14.85 -0.06 -34.21
C ALA A 350 -16.11 -0.38 -33.38
N PHE A 351 -17.08 0.54 -33.31
CA PHE A 351 -18.34 0.28 -32.63
C PHE A 351 -19.24 -0.72 -33.37
N ALA A 352 -19.13 -0.82 -34.69
CA ALA A 352 -19.82 -1.84 -35.47
C ALA A 352 -19.26 -3.24 -35.17
N VAL A 353 -17.94 -3.38 -35.05
CA VAL A 353 -17.28 -4.62 -34.60
C VAL A 353 -17.73 -4.97 -33.17
N LEU A 354 -17.68 -4.01 -32.25
CA LEU A 354 -18.10 -4.21 -30.85
C LEU A 354 -19.55 -4.69 -30.72
N ARG A 355 -20.47 -4.12 -31.50
CA ARG A 355 -21.90 -4.44 -31.46
C ARG A 355 -22.27 -5.64 -32.34
N GLY A 356 -21.35 -6.11 -33.19
CA GLY A 356 -21.64 -7.12 -34.19
C GLY A 356 -22.73 -6.66 -35.17
N THR A 357 -22.69 -5.40 -35.57
CA THR A 357 -23.69 -4.75 -36.45
C THR A 357 -23.82 -5.50 -37.78
N ASP A 358 -25.06 -5.73 -38.22
CA ASP A 358 -25.34 -6.26 -39.56
C ASP A 358 -25.15 -5.17 -40.60
N VAL A 359 -24.34 -5.42 -41.62
CA VAL A 359 -23.96 -4.43 -42.64
C VAL A 359 -24.79 -4.54 -43.93
N ARG A 360 -25.81 -5.38 -43.99
CA ARG A 360 -26.59 -5.60 -45.23
C ARG A 360 -27.59 -4.48 -45.50
N GLY A 361 -27.62 -3.99 -46.74
CA GLY A 361 -28.72 -3.20 -47.30
C GLY A 361 -28.97 -1.84 -46.64
N THR A 362 -27.97 -1.25 -45.97
CA THR A 362 -28.07 0.07 -45.35
C THR A 362 -26.92 0.97 -45.75
N ALA A 363 -27.16 2.29 -45.83
CA ALA A 363 -26.13 3.29 -46.12
C ALA A 363 -24.98 3.27 -45.08
N LEU A 364 -25.30 2.96 -43.82
CA LEU A 364 -24.29 2.74 -42.77
C LEU A 364 -23.45 1.49 -43.08
N GLY A 365 -24.08 0.38 -43.45
CA GLY A 365 -23.41 -0.87 -43.81
C GLY A 365 -22.44 -0.72 -44.98
N GLU A 366 -22.86 -0.03 -46.04
CA GLU A 366 -22.00 0.27 -47.19
C GLU A 366 -20.78 1.12 -46.78
N ALA A 367 -20.99 2.16 -45.96
CA ALA A 367 -19.89 2.98 -45.46
C ALA A 367 -18.93 2.20 -44.56
N LEU A 368 -19.44 1.30 -43.73
CA LEU A 368 -18.65 0.42 -42.86
C LEU A 368 -17.81 -0.58 -43.67
N LEU A 369 -18.39 -1.19 -44.71
CA LEU A 369 -17.66 -2.10 -45.61
C LEU A 369 -16.57 -1.37 -46.39
N ALA A 370 -16.86 -0.18 -46.91
CA ALA A 370 -15.88 0.67 -47.57
C ALA A 370 -14.73 1.06 -46.63
N THR A 371 -15.04 1.36 -45.36
CA THR A 371 -14.03 1.66 -44.34
C THR A 371 -13.23 0.42 -43.96
N ALA A 372 -13.86 -0.74 -43.77
CA ALA A 372 -13.21 -2.00 -43.43
C ALA A 372 -12.21 -2.45 -44.48
N ALA A 373 -12.55 -2.29 -45.77
CA ALA A 373 -11.66 -2.61 -46.89
C ALA A 373 -10.35 -1.80 -46.88
N ARG A 374 -10.35 -0.61 -46.24
CA ARG A 374 -9.15 0.23 -46.08
C ARG A 374 -8.26 -0.18 -44.92
N TYR A 375 -8.74 -1.05 -44.02
CA TYR A 375 -8.02 -1.46 -42.81
C TYR A 375 -8.06 -2.98 -42.58
N PRO A 376 -7.58 -3.80 -43.54
CA PRO A 376 -7.59 -5.27 -43.43
C PRO A 376 -6.77 -5.82 -42.26
N GLN A 377 -5.81 -5.03 -41.74
CA GLN A 377 -5.03 -5.36 -40.55
C GLN A 377 -5.80 -5.21 -39.24
N ALA A 378 -6.90 -4.45 -39.22
CA ALA A 378 -7.71 -4.18 -38.03
C ALA A 378 -8.95 -5.08 -37.97
N VAL A 379 -9.53 -5.38 -39.14
CA VAL A 379 -10.81 -6.06 -39.26
C VAL A 379 -10.86 -6.98 -40.46
N ARG A 380 -11.74 -7.98 -40.41
CA ARG A 380 -12.10 -8.85 -41.53
C ARG A 380 -13.61 -8.91 -41.69
N VAL A 381 -14.07 -9.03 -42.93
CA VAL A 381 -15.50 -9.25 -43.23
C VAL A 381 -15.80 -10.74 -43.10
N ASP A 382 -16.88 -11.07 -42.40
CA ASP A 382 -17.32 -12.42 -42.08
C ASP A 382 -18.85 -12.52 -42.28
N GLY A 383 -19.25 -12.91 -43.50
CA GLY A 383 -20.65 -12.89 -43.91
C GLY A 383 -21.25 -11.48 -43.85
N SER A 384 -22.32 -11.30 -43.05
CA SER A 384 -22.98 -10.00 -42.86
C SER A 384 -22.41 -9.16 -41.71
N ARG A 385 -21.26 -9.54 -41.15
CA ARG A 385 -20.65 -8.86 -39.99
C ARG A 385 -19.18 -8.56 -40.24
N ILE A 386 -18.66 -7.63 -39.44
CA ILE A 386 -17.23 -7.30 -39.40
C ILE A 386 -16.66 -7.82 -38.08
N ARG A 387 -15.54 -8.55 -38.16
CA ARG A 387 -14.82 -9.13 -37.01
C ARG A 387 -13.47 -8.48 -36.84
N ALA A 388 -12.94 -8.48 -35.62
CA ALA A 388 -11.59 -7.99 -35.36
C ALA A 388 -10.52 -8.93 -35.93
N ALA A 389 -9.43 -8.35 -36.43
CA ALA A 389 -8.17 -9.02 -36.68
C ALA A 389 -7.17 -8.54 -35.62
N THR A 390 -6.99 -9.31 -34.53
CA THR A 390 -6.23 -8.84 -33.36
C THR A 390 -4.77 -9.31 -33.39
N TRP A 391 -3.88 -8.45 -32.90
CA TRP A 391 -2.48 -8.77 -32.64
C TRP A 391 -2.35 -9.93 -31.65
N THR A 392 -3.15 -9.95 -30.58
CA THR A 392 -3.14 -11.05 -29.60
C THR A 392 -3.49 -12.39 -30.26
N GLY A 393 -4.42 -12.40 -31.22
CA GLY A 393 -4.72 -13.59 -32.02
C GLY A 393 -3.50 -14.11 -32.77
N ARG A 394 -2.77 -13.21 -33.46
CA ARG A 394 -1.52 -13.55 -34.16
C ARG A 394 -0.43 -14.09 -33.23
N VAL A 395 -0.29 -13.52 -32.03
CA VAL A 395 0.68 -13.98 -31.03
C VAL A 395 0.37 -15.39 -30.56
N GLU A 396 -0.89 -15.66 -30.18
CA GLU A 396 -1.27 -16.99 -29.70
C GLU A 396 -1.18 -18.04 -30.81
N GLU A 397 -1.45 -17.66 -32.07
CA GLU A 397 -1.22 -18.53 -33.23
C GLU A 397 0.27 -18.83 -33.42
N ALA A 398 1.12 -17.81 -33.42
CA ALA A 398 2.57 -17.97 -33.57
C ALA A 398 3.20 -18.79 -32.43
N LEU A 399 2.76 -18.59 -31.18
CA LEU A 399 3.26 -19.36 -30.02
C LEU A 399 2.82 -20.83 -30.05
N ARG A 400 1.64 -21.13 -30.61
CA ARG A 400 1.16 -22.50 -30.83
C ARG A 400 1.88 -23.19 -31.99
N GLY A 401 2.37 -22.41 -32.95
CA GLY A 401 3.14 -22.89 -34.09
C GLY A 401 4.46 -23.57 -33.70
N ALA A 402 5.05 -24.28 -34.67
CA ALA A 402 6.34 -24.95 -34.51
C ALA A 402 7.55 -24.00 -34.64
N ASP A 403 7.35 -22.79 -35.17
CA ASP A 403 8.41 -21.81 -35.43
C ASP A 403 8.47 -20.74 -34.32
N PRO A 404 9.43 -20.85 -33.36
CA PRO A 404 9.59 -19.84 -32.32
C PRO A 404 10.08 -18.48 -32.85
N ASP A 405 10.70 -18.42 -34.03
CA ASP A 405 11.16 -17.17 -34.62
C ASP A 405 10.00 -16.31 -35.13
N LEU A 406 8.92 -16.94 -35.62
CA LEU A 406 7.68 -16.25 -35.95
C LEU A 406 7.07 -15.61 -34.69
N ALA A 407 7.03 -16.35 -33.57
CA ALA A 407 6.53 -15.82 -32.31
C ALA A 407 7.39 -14.65 -31.80
N LEU A 408 8.72 -14.74 -31.92
CA LEU A 408 9.64 -13.65 -31.58
C LEU A 408 9.36 -12.41 -32.44
N ALA A 409 9.17 -12.57 -33.75
CA ALA A 409 8.91 -11.46 -34.67
C ALA A 409 7.61 -10.73 -34.34
N VAL A 410 6.52 -11.46 -34.07
CA VAL A 410 5.22 -10.85 -33.71
C VAL A 410 5.28 -10.20 -32.33
N LEU A 411 5.93 -10.84 -31.34
CA LEU A 411 6.10 -10.25 -30.01
C LEU A 411 6.97 -8.98 -30.03
N ALA A 412 7.98 -8.92 -30.90
CA ALA A 412 8.86 -7.77 -31.05
C ALA A 412 8.13 -6.49 -31.52
N GLU A 413 6.94 -6.62 -32.14
CA GLU A 413 6.08 -5.48 -32.47
C GLU A 413 5.60 -4.72 -31.22
N ARG A 414 5.48 -5.40 -30.07
CA ARG A 414 5.05 -4.83 -28.79
C ARG A 414 6.04 -5.20 -27.67
N PRO A 415 7.13 -4.41 -27.47
CA PRO A 415 8.22 -4.74 -26.54
C PRO A 415 7.77 -5.07 -25.11
N GLY A 416 6.77 -4.38 -24.58
CA GLY A 416 6.24 -4.68 -23.25
C GLY A 416 5.59 -6.07 -23.14
N GLU A 417 4.97 -6.57 -24.23
CA GLU A 417 4.42 -7.92 -24.27
C GLU A 417 5.50 -8.98 -24.56
N LEU A 418 6.51 -8.65 -25.37
CA LEU A 418 7.70 -9.50 -25.52
C LEU A 418 8.32 -9.81 -24.14
N VAL A 419 8.53 -8.79 -23.32
CA VAL A 419 9.08 -8.96 -21.95
C VAL A 419 8.15 -9.82 -21.08
N ARG A 420 6.84 -9.57 -21.09
CA ARG A 420 5.85 -10.34 -20.30
C ARG A 420 5.74 -11.80 -20.72
N ARG A 421 5.96 -12.12 -22.00
CA ARG A 421 5.86 -13.47 -22.57
C ARG A 421 7.23 -14.14 -22.75
N LEU A 422 8.32 -13.52 -22.29
CA LEU A 422 9.68 -13.99 -22.54
C LEU A 422 9.95 -15.39 -21.99
N ASP A 423 9.50 -15.72 -20.77
CA ASP A 423 9.61 -17.09 -20.23
C ASP A 423 8.92 -18.12 -21.13
N HIS A 424 7.74 -17.78 -21.68
CA HIS A 424 7.04 -18.68 -22.60
C HIS A 424 7.84 -18.84 -23.90
N LEU A 425 8.30 -17.74 -24.49
CA LEU A 425 9.08 -17.76 -25.72
C LEU A 425 10.38 -18.57 -25.56
N LEU A 426 11.14 -18.35 -24.49
CA LEU A 426 12.40 -19.08 -24.23
C LEU A 426 12.17 -20.59 -24.08
N ARG A 427 11.06 -21.01 -23.43
CA ARG A 427 10.69 -22.42 -23.34
C ARG A 427 10.30 -23.04 -24.70
N ARG A 428 9.92 -22.23 -25.70
CA ARG A 428 9.68 -22.73 -27.07
C ARG A 428 10.97 -23.00 -27.82
N TYR A 429 12.02 -22.22 -27.58
CA TYR A 429 13.36 -22.51 -28.11
C TYR A 429 13.98 -23.73 -27.44
N ALA A 430 13.76 -23.93 -26.14
CA ALA A 430 14.29 -25.05 -25.36
C ALA A 430 15.81 -25.25 -25.54
N ALA A 431 16.55 -24.14 -25.63
CA ALA A 431 17.98 -24.13 -25.88
C ALA A 431 18.79 -24.07 -24.57
N ASP A 432 20.00 -24.64 -24.60
CA ASP A 432 20.95 -24.61 -23.47
C ASP A 432 21.65 -23.24 -23.33
N ALA A 433 21.68 -22.45 -24.41
CA ALA A 433 22.23 -21.10 -24.47
C ALA A 433 21.24 -20.14 -25.14
N LEU A 434 21.35 -18.84 -24.84
CA LEU A 434 20.46 -17.81 -25.41
C LEU A 434 20.69 -17.70 -26.92
N PRO A 435 19.66 -17.95 -27.78
CA PRO A 435 19.83 -17.81 -29.22
C PRO A 435 20.23 -16.38 -29.61
N GLU A 436 21.20 -16.25 -30.52
CA GLU A 436 21.73 -14.94 -30.95
C GLU A 436 20.65 -13.98 -31.45
N ARG A 437 19.69 -14.52 -32.22
CA ARG A 437 18.54 -13.75 -32.72
C ARG A 437 17.68 -13.19 -31.58
N VAL A 438 17.45 -13.98 -30.53
CA VAL A 438 16.69 -13.53 -29.36
C VAL A 438 17.46 -12.42 -28.64
N ALA A 439 18.78 -12.60 -28.43
CA ALA A 439 19.64 -11.60 -27.82
C ALA A 439 19.63 -10.26 -28.59
N ALA A 440 19.75 -10.33 -29.93
CA ALA A 440 19.72 -9.16 -30.81
C ALA A 440 18.37 -8.43 -30.74
N VAL A 441 17.25 -9.15 -30.83
CA VAL A 441 15.91 -8.56 -30.75
C VAL A 441 15.66 -7.95 -29.36
N LEU A 442 16.10 -8.61 -28.28
CA LEU A 442 15.99 -8.05 -26.93
C LEU A 442 16.80 -6.76 -26.80
N ALA A 443 18.06 -6.73 -27.26
CA ALA A 443 18.88 -5.52 -27.23
C ALA A 443 18.24 -4.36 -28.00
N GLU A 444 17.61 -4.63 -29.14
CA GLU A 444 16.92 -3.61 -29.95
C GLU A 444 15.60 -3.12 -29.32
N ARG A 445 14.85 -4.02 -28.66
CA ARG A 445 13.47 -3.77 -28.22
C ARG A 445 13.35 -3.36 -26.75
N LEU A 446 14.27 -3.77 -25.87
CA LEU A 446 14.25 -3.42 -24.44
C LEU A 446 14.20 -1.90 -24.18
N PRO A 447 14.90 -1.02 -24.93
CA PRO A 447 14.79 0.43 -24.76
C PRO A 447 13.36 0.98 -24.91
N LYS A 448 12.48 0.27 -25.61
CA LYS A 448 11.08 0.66 -25.85
C LYS A 448 10.10 -0.01 -24.88
N ALA A 449 10.57 -0.89 -23.99
CA ALA A 449 9.75 -1.50 -22.96
C ALA A 449 9.65 -0.59 -21.72
N GLY A 450 8.48 -0.55 -21.07
CA GLY A 450 8.33 0.20 -19.82
C GLY A 450 9.15 -0.41 -18.67
N PRO A 451 9.56 0.38 -17.67
CA PRO A 451 10.40 -0.08 -16.56
C PRO A 451 9.72 -1.17 -15.71
N GLY A 452 8.42 -1.05 -15.45
CA GLY A 452 7.67 -2.03 -14.64
C GLY A 452 7.75 -3.48 -15.16
N PRO A 453 7.44 -3.74 -16.45
CA PRO A 453 7.64 -5.05 -17.07
C PRO A 453 9.08 -5.55 -17.02
N VAL A 454 10.07 -4.66 -17.26
CA VAL A 454 11.49 -5.01 -17.24
C VAL A 454 11.90 -5.49 -15.85
N LEU A 455 11.63 -4.71 -14.80
CA LEU A 455 11.94 -5.06 -13.41
C LEU A 455 11.21 -6.33 -12.97
N SER A 456 9.91 -6.44 -13.30
CA SER A 456 9.12 -7.62 -12.93
C SER A 456 9.63 -8.91 -13.58
N ALA A 457 10.00 -8.84 -14.86
CA ALA A 457 10.54 -9.98 -15.59
C ALA A 457 11.97 -10.30 -15.15
N LEU A 458 12.82 -9.30 -14.89
CA LEU A 458 14.18 -9.50 -14.37
C LEU A 458 14.17 -10.32 -13.08
N GLY A 459 13.37 -9.90 -12.09
CA GLY A 459 13.25 -10.61 -10.81
C GLY A 459 12.80 -12.06 -10.99
N ARG A 460 11.83 -12.33 -11.87
CA ARG A 460 11.35 -13.71 -12.08
C ARG A 460 12.32 -14.56 -12.90
N LEU A 461 12.92 -14.02 -13.96
CA LEU A 461 13.76 -14.78 -14.90
C LEU A 461 15.05 -15.30 -14.26
N ARG A 462 15.64 -14.56 -13.31
CA ARG A 462 16.85 -15.00 -12.61
C ARG A 462 16.72 -16.31 -11.86
N ILE A 463 15.51 -16.67 -11.41
CA ILE A 463 15.27 -17.95 -10.71
C ILE A 463 14.63 -19.00 -11.62
N ARG A 464 14.47 -18.73 -12.93
CA ARG A 464 13.79 -19.69 -13.82
C ARG A 464 14.59 -20.95 -14.15
N HIS A 465 15.87 -20.97 -13.80
CA HIS A 465 16.69 -22.17 -13.88
C HIS A 465 16.47 -23.14 -12.71
N LEU A 466 15.80 -22.69 -11.65
CA LEU A 466 15.41 -23.52 -10.52
C LEU A 466 14.02 -24.14 -10.75
N PRO A 467 13.77 -25.34 -10.19
CA PRO A 467 12.42 -25.90 -10.16
C PRO A 467 11.50 -24.97 -9.37
N GLY A 468 10.37 -24.59 -9.97
CA GLY A 468 9.35 -23.81 -9.29
C GLY A 468 8.49 -24.71 -8.40
N THR A 469 8.04 -24.19 -7.25
CA THR A 469 7.04 -24.85 -6.41
C THR A 469 5.65 -24.32 -6.77
N ARG A 470 5.43 -23.03 -6.54
CA ARG A 470 4.13 -22.36 -6.65
C ARG A 470 4.24 -21.07 -7.44
N ARG A 471 3.16 -20.71 -8.13
CA ARG A 471 2.96 -19.40 -8.76
C ARG A 471 1.83 -18.70 -8.07
N VAL A 472 2.09 -17.46 -7.67
CA VAL A 472 1.09 -16.57 -7.07
C VAL A 472 0.76 -15.48 -8.07
N PHE A 473 -0.52 -15.28 -8.30
CA PHE A 473 -1.07 -14.21 -9.12
C PHE A 473 -1.83 -13.26 -8.21
N PHE A 474 -1.74 -11.97 -8.51
CA PHE A 474 -2.53 -10.93 -7.87
C PHE A 474 -3.46 -10.33 -8.91
N PRO A 475 -4.68 -10.89 -9.08
CA PRO A 475 -5.66 -10.37 -10.01
C PRO A 475 -5.92 -8.88 -9.77
N ARG A 476 -6.25 -8.16 -10.84
CA ARG A 476 -6.55 -6.73 -10.74
C ARG A 476 -7.84 -6.53 -9.95
N GLY A 477 -7.78 -5.76 -8.86
CA GLY A 477 -8.94 -5.43 -8.01
C GLY A 477 -8.72 -4.16 -7.20
N GLN A 478 -9.74 -3.78 -6.40
CA GLN A 478 -9.65 -2.70 -5.42
C GLN A 478 -8.84 -3.13 -4.18
N VAL A 479 -8.90 -4.41 -3.86
CA VAL A 479 -8.14 -5.07 -2.80
C VAL A 479 -7.27 -6.17 -3.42
N ALA A 480 -6.19 -6.53 -2.73
CA ALA A 480 -5.23 -7.50 -3.24
C ALA A 480 -5.66 -8.92 -2.86
N HIS A 481 -6.25 -9.66 -3.81
CA HIS A 481 -6.43 -11.10 -3.67
C HIS A 481 -5.21 -11.87 -4.18
N SER A 482 -4.94 -13.03 -3.60
CA SER A 482 -3.94 -13.96 -4.12
C SER A 482 -4.63 -15.19 -4.73
N TYR A 483 -4.16 -15.60 -5.90
CA TYR A 483 -4.57 -16.84 -6.56
C TYR A 483 -3.33 -17.68 -6.82
N THR A 484 -3.31 -18.93 -6.34
CA THR A 484 -2.11 -19.76 -6.34
C THR A 484 -2.31 -21.06 -7.11
N VAL A 485 -1.29 -21.46 -7.87
CA VAL A 485 -1.26 -22.72 -8.63
C VAL A 485 0.13 -23.33 -8.57
N ASP A 486 0.23 -24.63 -8.83
CA ASP A 486 1.54 -25.29 -8.96
C ASP A 486 2.30 -24.77 -10.18
N ASP A 487 3.63 -24.64 -10.03
CA ASP A 487 4.51 -24.29 -11.15
C ASP A 487 4.96 -25.55 -11.90
N THR A 488 4.17 -25.95 -12.90
CA THR A 488 4.47 -27.12 -13.74
C THR A 488 5.38 -26.81 -14.93
N ARG A 489 5.94 -25.60 -15.02
CA ARG A 489 6.79 -25.20 -16.16
C ARG A 489 8.20 -25.77 -16.03
N ALA A 490 8.70 -26.35 -17.11
CA ALA A 490 10.11 -26.76 -17.20
C ALA A 490 11.06 -25.58 -16.88
N PRO A 491 12.11 -25.79 -16.06
CA PRO A 491 13.17 -24.82 -15.86
C PRO A 491 13.84 -24.42 -17.17
N LEU A 492 14.35 -23.19 -17.21
CA LEU A 492 15.22 -22.72 -18.29
C LEU A 492 16.68 -23.10 -17.99
N ALA A 493 17.53 -23.20 -19.01
CA ALA A 493 18.96 -23.40 -18.77
C ALA A 493 19.56 -22.18 -18.04
N GLU A 494 20.44 -22.42 -17.05
CA GLU A 494 21.08 -21.34 -16.28
C GLU A 494 21.81 -20.33 -17.19
N PRO A 495 22.58 -20.75 -18.23
CA PRO A 495 23.21 -19.81 -19.15
C PRO A 495 22.22 -18.89 -19.89
N VAL A 496 21.02 -19.40 -20.22
CA VAL A 496 19.95 -18.59 -20.83
C VAL A 496 19.47 -17.53 -19.85
N THR A 497 19.15 -17.92 -18.61
CA THR A 497 18.66 -16.96 -17.61
C THR A 497 19.69 -15.88 -17.32
N ARG A 498 20.97 -16.25 -17.15
CA ARG A 498 22.09 -15.33 -16.91
C ARG A 498 22.31 -14.35 -18.07
N ALA A 499 22.27 -14.83 -19.32
CA ALA A 499 22.44 -13.97 -20.49
C ALA A 499 21.29 -12.95 -20.63
N VAL A 500 20.05 -13.38 -20.37
CA VAL A 500 18.87 -12.51 -20.43
C VAL A 500 18.88 -11.48 -19.31
N THR A 501 19.17 -11.86 -18.06
CA THR A 501 19.23 -10.91 -16.94
C THR A 501 20.31 -9.86 -17.15
N GLY A 502 21.48 -10.25 -17.68
CA GLY A 502 22.54 -9.31 -18.04
C GLY A 502 22.14 -8.29 -19.12
N LEU A 503 21.28 -8.66 -20.09
CA LEU A 503 20.73 -7.70 -21.06
C LEU A 503 19.80 -6.68 -20.39
N PHE A 504 19.00 -7.13 -19.43
CA PHE A 504 18.08 -6.28 -18.68
C PHE A 504 18.84 -5.30 -17.78
N GLU A 505 19.83 -5.79 -17.03
CA GLU A 505 20.69 -4.97 -16.15
C GLU A 505 21.45 -3.91 -16.93
N ARG A 506 22.04 -4.26 -18.08
CA ARG A 506 22.69 -3.27 -18.97
C ARG A 506 21.73 -2.19 -19.45
N GLU A 507 20.51 -2.56 -19.81
CA GLU A 507 19.50 -1.58 -20.22
C GLU A 507 19.10 -0.68 -19.04
N LEU A 508 18.91 -1.22 -17.83
CA LEU A 508 18.60 -0.42 -16.64
C LEU A 508 19.71 0.59 -16.33
N LEU A 509 20.98 0.16 -16.34
CA LEU A 509 22.14 1.03 -16.14
C LEU A 509 22.23 2.10 -17.23
N ARG A 510 21.98 1.76 -18.50
CA ARG A 510 21.96 2.72 -19.62
C ARG A 510 20.90 3.82 -19.42
N ARG A 511 19.72 3.47 -18.91
CA ARG A 511 18.66 4.47 -18.62
C ARG A 511 19.05 5.39 -17.48
N LEU A 512 19.59 4.84 -16.40
CA LEU A 512 19.98 5.62 -15.22
C LEU A 512 21.16 6.54 -15.49
N ALA A 513 22.09 6.13 -16.37
CA ALA A 513 23.23 6.95 -16.77
C ALA A 513 22.83 8.23 -17.56
N ALA A 514 21.58 8.33 -18.02
CA ALA A 514 21.07 9.53 -18.69
C ALA A 514 20.56 10.61 -17.70
N ALA A 515 20.43 10.29 -16.42
CA ALA A 515 20.04 11.23 -15.37
C ALA A 515 21.25 11.96 -14.78
N GLU A 516 21.01 13.09 -14.11
CA GLU A 516 22.06 13.89 -13.46
C GLU A 516 22.91 13.04 -12.48
N PRO A 517 24.25 13.18 -12.50
CA PRO A 517 25.14 12.45 -11.59
C PRO A 517 25.10 13.02 -10.16
N TYR A 518 25.59 12.22 -9.21
CA TYR A 518 25.89 12.65 -7.84
C TYR A 518 27.35 12.36 -7.50
N ASP A 519 27.91 13.08 -6.52
CA ASP A 519 29.27 12.86 -6.05
C ASP A 519 29.40 11.55 -5.27
N VAL A 520 28.35 11.15 -4.55
CA VAL A 520 28.35 9.94 -3.70
C VAL A 520 26.95 9.35 -3.54
N ALA A 521 26.87 8.02 -3.49
CA ALA A 521 25.69 7.32 -3.01
C ALA A 521 25.90 6.77 -1.60
N VAL A 522 24.88 6.82 -0.74
CA VAL A 522 24.87 6.14 0.56
C VAL A 522 23.72 5.13 0.56
N LEU A 523 24.03 3.85 0.75
CA LEU A 523 23.08 2.74 0.62
C LEU A 523 23.00 1.92 1.91
N ASP A 524 21.79 1.62 2.37
CA ASP A 524 21.57 0.65 3.45
C ASP A 524 21.37 -0.77 2.88
N SER A 525 22.18 -1.73 3.32
CA SER A 525 22.09 -3.13 2.89
C SER A 525 20.72 -3.78 3.19
N ARG A 526 19.97 -3.29 4.19
CA ARG A 526 18.61 -3.80 4.50
C ARG A 526 17.59 -3.51 3.40
N LEU A 527 17.90 -2.63 2.45
CA LEU A 527 17.09 -2.46 1.23
C LEU A 527 16.94 -3.76 0.43
N ALA A 528 17.79 -4.78 0.68
CA ALA A 528 17.68 -6.10 0.06
C ALA A 528 16.41 -6.84 0.50
N HIS A 529 15.77 -6.39 1.58
CA HIS A 529 14.51 -6.94 2.08
C HIS A 529 13.29 -6.15 1.59
N LEU A 530 13.48 -5.03 0.89
CA LEU A 530 12.42 -4.20 0.35
C LEU A 530 12.22 -4.46 -1.15
N HIS A 531 11.01 -4.80 -1.55
CA HIS A 531 10.72 -5.01 -2.97
C HIS A 531 10.50 -3.69 -3.70
N VAL A 532 10.88 -3.66 -4.98
CA VAL A 532 10.42 -2.60 -5.87
C VAL A 532 8.88 -2.69 -5.97
N PRO A 533 8.14 -1.60 -5.72
CA PRO A 533 6.69 -1.62 -5.77
C PRO A 533 6.15 -2.08 -7.13
N SER A 534 5.31 -3.11 -7.13
CA SER A 534 4.63 -3.62 -8.33
C SER A 534 3.12 -3.49 -8.14
N ALA A 535 2.50 -2.51 -8.82
CA ALA A 535 1.06 -2.23 -8.79
C ALA A 535 0.47 -1.93 -7.40
N GLU A 536 0.62 -0.68 -6.94
CA GLU A 536 0.19 -0.21 -5.60
C GLU A 536 -1.29 0.15 -5.49
N ARG A 537 -2.10 -0.01 -6.55
CA ARG A 537 -3.53 0.39 -6.56
C ARG A 537 -4.30 -0.21 -5.39
N ALA A 538 -4.05 -1.48 -5.11
CA ALA A 538 -4.75 -2.26 -4.09
C ALA A 538 -4.08 -2.22 -2.71
N ALA A 539 -3.09 -1.34 -2.51
CA ALA A 539 -2.46 -1.16 -1.21
C ALA A 539 -3.42 -0.44 -0.25
N ALA A 540 -3.51 -0.96 0.98
CA ALA A 540 -4.23 -0.28 2.06
C ALA A 540 -3.65 1.11 2.34
N LYS A 541 -4.47 2.01 2.88
CA LYS A 541 -3.98 3.29 3.42
C LYS A 541 -3.15 2.99 4.66
N THR A 542 -1.91 3.44 4.73
CA THR A 542 -0.93 3.02 5.76
C THR A 542 -0.19 4.21 6.34
N LEU A 543 0.20 4.13 7.62
CA LEU A 543 1.07 5.10 8.27
C LEU A 543 2.48 5.11 7.65
N VAL A 544 3.01 3.92 7.33
CA VAL A 544 4.28 3.74 6.61
C VAL A 544 4.01 2.89 5.37
N THR A 545 4.29 3.41 4.18
CA THR A 545 4.07 2.70 2.91
C THR A 545 5.17 1.66 2.67
N VAL A 546 4.94 0.45 3.16
CA VAL A 546 5.83 -0.70 2.92
C VAL A 546 5.41 -1.38 1.60
N PRO A 547 6.32 -1.55 0.62
CA PRO A 547 5.96 -2.24 -0.62
C PRO A 547 5.54 -3.68 -0.34
N LYS A 548 4.46 -4.14 -0.99
CA LYS A 548 3.94 -5.50 -0.80
C LYS A 548 5.00 -6.58 -1.05
N GLY A 549 5.07 -7.52 -0.12
CA GLY A 549 6.04 -8.61 -0.11
C GLY A 549 7.39 -8.24 0.48
N SER A 550 7.58 -7.01 0.92
CA SER A 550 8.82 -6.63 1.60
C SER A 550 8.86 -7.25 3.00
N PHE A 551 10.07 -7.59 3.43
CA PHE A 551 10.36 -8.05 4.77
C PHE A 551 10.96 -6.89 5.57
N GLN A 552 10.54 -6.76 6.82
CA GLN A 552 11.02 -5.75 7.76
C GLN A 552 11.41 -6.40 9.07
N ALA A 553 12.47 -5.88 9.70
CA ALA A 553 12.77 -6.24 11.06
C ALA A 553 11.60 -5.83 11.96
N LEU A 554 11.32 -6.64 12.98
CA LEU A 554 10.41 -6.21 14.03
C LEU A 554 11.04 -5.02 14.76
N PRO A 555 10.23 -4.03 15.14
CA PRO A 555 10.68 -2.92 15.97
C PRO A 555 11.21 -3.43 17.31
N ASP A 556 12.17 -2.71 17.90
CA ASP A 556 12.64 -3.00 19.25
C ASP A 556 11.49 -2.95 20.26
N GLY A 557 11.45 -3.96 21.13
CA GLY A 557 10.44 -4.16 22.16
C GLY A 557 10.31 -5.63 22.53
N GLU A 558 9.77 -5.89 23.73
CA GLU A 558 9.53 -7.26 24.20
C GLU A 558 8.19 -7.82 23.71
N VAL A 559 7.21 -6.95 23.43
CA VAL A 559 5.84 -7.35 23.07
C VAL A 559 5.36 -6.61 21.83
N LEU A 560 4.87 -7.39 20.85
CA LEU A 560 4.15 -6.87 19.68
C LEU A 560 2.65 -6.86 20.00
N ARG A 561 2.07 -5.67 20.16
CA ARG A 561 0.62 -5.51 20.36
C ARG A 561 -0.05 -5.24 19.03
N MET A 562 -0.80 -6.22 18.53
CA MET A 562 -1.75 -6.01 17.45
C MET A 562 -2.93 -5.20 17.97
N PHE A 563 -3.48 -4.30 17.15
CA PHE A 563 -4.72 -3.59 17.46
C PHE A 563 -5.67 -3.52 16.28
N LEU A 564 -6.96 -3.47 16.60
CA LEU A 564 -8.09 -3.30 15.70
C LEU A 564 -9.03 -2.26 16.31
N HIS A 565 -9.56 -1.37 15.48
CA HIS A 565 -10.63 -0.44 15.84
C HIS A 565 -11.66 -0.39 14.72
N TRP A 566 -12.95 -0.32 15.07
CA TRP A 566 -14.01 -0.10 14.10
C TRP A 566 -15.20 0.64 14.69
N MET A 567 -16.04 1.15 13.79
CA MET A 567 -17.36 1.69 14.08
C MET A 567 -18.40 1.02 13.21
N GLU A 568 -19.57 0.75 13.77
CA GLU A 568 -20.69 0.17 13.04
C GLU A 568 -21.58 1.26 12.40
N PRO A 569 -22.14 1.03 11.20
CA PRO A 569 -23.07 1.97 10.61
C PRO A 569 -24.42 1.96 11.34
N PRO A 570 -25.21 3.05 11.23
CA PRO A 570 -26.50 3.13 11.92
C PRO A 570 -27.40 1.92 11.64
N LYS A 571 -27.97 1.34 12.70
CA LYS A 571 -28.92 0.21 12.68
C LYS A 571 -28.34 -1.13 12.18
N LYS A 572 -27.03 -1.25 11.98
CA LYS A 572 -26.41 -2.52 11.60
C LYS A 572 -25.26 -2.82 12.55
N ARG A 573 -25.40 -3.89 13.34
CA ARG A 573 -24.32 -4.37 14.21
C ARG A 573 -23.16 -4.82 13.34
N VAL A 574 -21.93 -4.49 13.72
CA VAL A 574 -20.71 -4.99 13.07
C VAL A 574 -19.85 -5.66 14.11
N ASP A 575 -19.43 -6.87 13.78
CA ASP A 575 -18.63 -7.75 14.61
C ASP A 575 -17.33 -8.04 13.85
N LEU A 576 -16.24 -7.40 14.27
CA LEU A 576 -14.93 -7.63 13.70
C LEU A 576 -14.04 -8.31 14.74
N ASP A 577 -13.30 -9.34 14.32
CA ASP A 577 -12.42 -10.09 15.19
C ASP A 577 -10.96 -9.89 14.80
N LEU A 578 -10.08 -9.70 15.79
CA LEU A 578 -8.64 -9.74 15.64
C LEU A 578 -8.06 -11.07 16.11
N SER A 579 -7.68 -11.95 15.18
CA SER A 579 -7.12 -13.27 15.49
C SER A 579 -5.62 -13.36 15.20
N VAL A 580 -4.92 -14.26 15.87
CA VAL A 580 -3.52 -14.62 15.56
C VAL A 580 -3.40 -16.14 15.45
N VAL A 581 -3.09 -16.61 14.24
CA VAL A 581 -2.88 -18.04 13.93
C VAL A 581 -1.40 -18.36 13.99
N LEU A 582 -1.05 -19.50 14.57
CA LEU A 582 0.33 -19.88 14.88
C LEU A 582 0.72 -21.14 14.10
N PHE A 583 1.90 -21.13 13.47
CA PHE A 583 2.45 -22.26 12.73
C PHE A 583 3.90 -22.54 13.12
N ASP A 584 4.30 -23.81 13.01
CA ASP A 584 5.70 -24.23 13.13
C ASP A 584 6.49 -23.93 11.83
N SER A 585 7.75 -24.37 11.77
CA SER A 585 8.62 -24.18 10.59
C SER A 585 8.14 -24.89 9.33
N ASP A 586 7.35 -25.95 9.47
CA ASP A 586 6.84 -26.77 8.38
C ASP A 586 5.43 -26.35 7.94
N TRP A 587 4.92 -25.24 8.50
CA TRP A 587 3.56 -24.74 8.29
C TRP A 587 2.46 -25.64 8.85
N ASN A 588 2.79 -26.51 9.82
CA ASN A 588 1.76 -27.20 10.58
C ASN A 588 1.12 -26.24 11.59
N TYR A 589 -0.18 -26.39 11.80
CA TYR A 589 -0.92 -25.61 12.78
C TYR A 589 -0.43 -25.90 14.19
N ALA A 590 0.07 -24.87 14.89
CA ALA A 590 0.55 -24.94 16.26
C ALA A 590 -0.48 -24.43 17.27
N GLY A 591 -1.33 -23.48 16.88
CA GLY A 591 -2.34 -22.92 17.75
C GLY A 591 -3.00 -21.66 17.23
N LEU A 592 -3.86 -21.09 18.07
CA LEU A 592 -4.68 -19.91 17.77
C LEU A 592 -4.91 -19.11 19.06
N CYS A 593 -4.89 -17.79 18.91
CA CYS A 593 -5.40 -16.84 19.89
C CYS A 593 -6.47 -15.98 19.21
N ASP A 594 -7.72 -16.13 19.65
CA ASP A 594 -8.91 -15.46 19.09
C ASP A 594 -10.01 -15.33 20.15
N PHE A 595 -11.22 -14.91 19.75
CA PHE A 595 -12.40 -14.79 20.61
C PHE A 595 -12.83 -16.11 21.28
N THR A 596 -12.44 -17.27 20.75
CA THR A 596 -12.73 -18.60 21.33
C THR A 596 -11.65 -19.07 22.31
N ARG A 597 -10.42 -18.56 22.17
CA ARG A 597 -9.27 -18.89 23.00
C ARG A 597 -8.43 -17.65 23.24
N LEU A 598 -8.67 -17.00 24.38
CA LEU A 598 -8.08 -15.69 24.69
C LEU A 598 -6.60 -15.75 25.10
N VAL A 599 -6.10 -16.93 25.46
CA VAL A 599 -4.73 -17.13 25.96
C VAL A 599 -4.11 -18.35 25.29
N TYR A 600 -2.90 -18.15 24.75
CA TYR A 600 -2.05 -19.22 24.22
C TYR A 600 -0.75 -19.36 25.03
N GLY A 601 -0.33 -20.61 25.29
CA GLY A 601 0.87 -20.93 26.06
C GLY A 601 0.82 -20.38 27.48
N ARG A 602 1.98 -20.02 28.03
CA ARG A 602 2.08 -19.30 29.32
C ARG A 602 1.83 -17.80 29.13
N ARG A 603 0.66 -17.47 28.57
CA ARG A 603 0.29 -16.10 28.17
C ARG A 603 1.29 -15.48 27.18
N ALA A 604 1.85 -16.32 26.30
CA ALA A 604 2.73 -15.90 25.22
C ALA A 604 1.95 -15.10 24.16
N VAL A 605 0.68 -15.43 23.97
CA VAL A 605 -0.27 -14.61 23.19
C VAL A 605 -1.54 -14.40 24.02
N VAL A 606 -2.00 -13.15 24.13
CA VAL A 606 -3.17 -12.78 24.94
C VAL A 606 -4.09 -11.84 24.16
N HIS A 607 -5.35 -12.23 24.00
CA HIS A 607 -6.41 -11.43 23.36
C HIS A 607 -7.17 -10.60 24.40
N SER A 608 -7.57 -9.39 24.04
CA SER A 608 -8.23 -8.45 24.96
C SER A 608 -9.71 -8.70 25.22
N GLY A 609 -10.19 -9.90 24.90
CA GLY A 609 -11.61 -10.22 24.80
C GLY A 609 -12.23 -9.69 23.51
N ASP A 610 -13.42 -10.20 23.19
CA ASP A 610 -14.14 -9.93 21.94
C ASP A 610 -15.28 -8.94 22.19
N LEU A 611 -15.40 -7.89 21.37
CA LEU A 611 -16.49 -6.93 21.44
C LEU A 611 -17.43 -7.07 20.23
N THR A 612 -18.58 -7.73 20.40
CA THR A 612 -19.51 -8.02 19.28
C THR A 612 -20.31 -6.84 18.70
N SER A 613 -20.00 -5.60 19.11
CA SER A 613 -20.65 -4.38 18.59
C SER A 613 -19.80 -3.14 18.80
N ALA A 614 -19.92 -2.17 17.90
CA ALA A 614 -19.11 -0.95 17.92
C ALA A 614 -19.90 0.34 17.64
N PRO A 615 -20.90 0.68 18.47
CA PRO A 615 -21.74 1.85 18.25
C PRO A 615 -20.94 3.15 18.25
N ALA A 616 -21.20 4.02 17.27
CA ALA A 616 -20.71 5.38 17.25
C ALA A 616 -21.25 6.19 18.46
N PRO A 617 -20.50 7.18 18.98
CA PRO A 617 -19.20 7.66 18.48
C PRO A 617 -17.98 6.90 19.04
N ALA A 618 -18.18 5.99 20.00
CA ALA A 618 -17.06 5.38 20.72
C ALA A 618 -16.42 4.18 19.97
N GLY A 619 -17.15 3.51 19.07
CA GLY A 619 -16.65 2.37 18.31
C GLY A 619 -16.40 1.14 19.18
N ALA A 620 -15.43 0.31 18.81
CA ALA A 620 -14.86 -0.76 19.64
C ALA A 620 -13.39 -0.96 19.25
N SER A 621 -12.59 -1.49 20.17
CA SER A 621 -11.20 -1.86 19.89
C SER A 621 -10.87 -3.24 20.44
N GLU A 622 -9.99 -3.97 19.75
CA GLU A 622 -9.42 -5.23 20.22
C GLU A 622 -7.90 -5.18 20.14
N TYR A 623 -7.24 -5.87 21.08
CA TYR A 623 -5.80 -6.06 21.13
C TYR A 623 -5.43 -7.52 21.21
N VAL A 624 -4.30 -7.87 20.59
CA VAL A 624 -3.60 -9.14 20.83
C VAL A 624 -2.14 -8.85 21.14
N ASP A 625 -1.71 -9.15 22.36
CA ASP A 625 -0.32 -9.03 22.78
C ASP A 625 0.42 -10.32 22.45
N ILE A 626 1.54 -10.21 21.73
CA ILE A 626 2.45 -11.31 21.39
C ILE A 626 3.79 -11.06 22.07
N ASP A 627 4.13 -11.87 23.07
CA ASP A 627 5.47 -11.95 23.65
C ASP A 627 6.35 -12.78 22.70
N LEU A 628 7.28 -12.11 22.01
CA LEU A 628 8.01 -12.69 20.89
C LEU A 628 8.93 -13.84 21.34
N ASP A 629 9.62 -13.69 22.46
CA ASP A 629 10.54 -14.71 22.96
C ASP A 629 9.75 -15.88 23.57
N ALA A 630 8.73 -15.58 24.40
CA ALA A 630 7.94 -16.64 25.03
C ALA A 630 7.17 -17.46 24.00
N LEU A 631 6.74 -16.85 22.88
CA LEU A 631 6.11 -17.56 21.78
C LEU A 631 7.12 -18.44 21.02
N ALA A 632 8.31 -17.93 20.72
CA ALA A 632 9.37 -18.69 20.07
C ALA A 632 9.76 -19.95 20.87
N ASP A 633 9.81 -19.85 22.20
CA ASP A 633 10.09 -20.96 23.11
C ASP A 633 9.04 -22.11 23.05
N THR A 634 7.87 -21.88 22.44
CA THR A 634 6.84 -22.91 22.25
C THR A 634 7.01 -23.74 20.97
N GLY A 635 8.04 -23.46 20.16
CA GLY A 635 8.27 -24.11 18.86
C GLY A 635 7.48 -23.48 17.70
N VAL A 636 6.77 -22.38 17.96
CA VAL A 636 6.13 -21.58 16.92
C VAL A 636 7.19 -20.79 16.17
N ARG A 637 7.10 -20.76 14.84
CA ARG A 637 7.93 -19.88 14.00
C ARG A 637 7.12 -18.74 13.42
N PHE A 638 5.93 -19.03 12.91
CA PHE A 638 5.12 -18.06 12.21
C PHE A 638 3.90 -17.67 13.03
N ALA A 639 3.69 -16.37 13.22
CA ALA A 639 2.44 -15.82 13.74
C ALA A 639 1.77 -14.98 12.67
N MET A 640 0.51 -15.27 12.37
CA MET A 640 -0.25 -14.62 11.30
C MET A 640 -1.47 -13.92 11.90
N PRO A 641 -1.39 -12.59 12.10
CA PRO A 641 -2.55 -11.80 12.44
C PRO A 641 -3.57 -11.83 11.30
N VAL A 642 -4.85 -11.92 11.63
CA VAL A 642 -5.95 -11.91 10.67
C VAL A 642 -7.11 -11.11 11.25
N VAL A 643 -7.68 -10.21 10.44
CA VAL A 643 -8.91 -9.49 10.79
C VAL A 643 -10.09 -10.09 10.02
N PHE A 644 -11.15 -10.47 10.74
CA PHE A 644 -12.38 -11.00 10.16
C PHE A 644 -13.55 -10.05 10.38
N SER A 645 -14.51 -10.05 9.46
CA SER A 645 -15.88 -9.60 9.72
C SER A 645 -16.77 -10.81 9.93
N TYR A 646 -17.02 -11.17 11.18
CA TYR A 646 -17.79 -12.35 11.58
C TYR A 646 -19.17 -12.38 10.95
N ASN A 647 -19.86 -11.24 10.98
CA ASN A 647 -21.23 -11.11 10.46
C ASN A 647 -21.29 -10.68 8.98
N ASN A 648 -20.22 -10.93 8.22
CA ASN A 648 -20.18 -10.89 6.77
C ASN A 648 -20.40 -9.48 6.18
N ILE A 649 -19.88 -8.44 6.84
CA ILE A 649 -20.02 -7.04 6.41
C ILE A 649 -18.72 -6.57 5.73
N PRO A 650 -18.77 -6.16 4.45
CA PRO A 650 -17.59 -5.60 3.79
C PRO A 650 -17.03 -4.37 4.51
N PHE A 651 -15.70 -4.29 4.58
CA PHE A 651 -15.00 -3.18 5.23
C PHE A 651 -15.36 -1.81 4.64
N GLU A 652 -15.61 -1.71 3.32
CA GLU A 652 -16.03 -0.46 2.67
C GLU A 652 -17.37 0.12 3.16
N LEU A 653 -18.20 -0.68 3.85
CA LEU A 653 -19.47 -0.22 4.41
C LEU A 653 -19.33 0.33 5.83
N LEU A 654 -18.14 0.21 6.43
CA LEU A 654 -17.89 0.67 7.79
C LEU A 654 -17.57 2.16 7.77
N PRO A 655 -18.20 2.98 8.64
CA PRO A 655 -17.86 4.40 8.77
C PRO A 655 -16.39 4.64 9.14
N ASP A 656 -15.82 3.72 9.94
CA ASP A 656 -14.41 3.71 10.30
C ASP A 656 -13.97 2.29 10.66
N ALA A 657 -12.79 1.90 10.19
CA ALA A 657 -12.20 0.59 10.44
C ALA A 657 -10.69 0.63 10.12
N PHE A 658 -9.85 0.34 11.11
CA PHE A 658 -8.41 0.26 10.93
C PHE A 658 -7.78 -0.71 11.91
N ALA A 659 -6.60 -1.22 11.54
CA ALA A 659 -5.81 -2.10 12.38
C ALA A 659 -4.33 -1.72 12.29
N GLY A 660 -3.49 -2.33 13.11
CA GLY A 660 -2.08 -1.98 13.18
C GLY A 660 -1.33 -2.74 14.25
N PHE A 661 -0.12 -2.29 14.53
CA PHE A 661 0.66 -2.82 15.64
C PHE A 661 1.50 -1.76 16.35
N MET A 662 1.68 -1.99 17.65
CA MET A 662 2.53 -1.23 18.56
C MET A 662 3.70 -2.10 19.02
N ALA A 663 4.84 -1.47 19.25
CA ALA A 663 6.00 -2.11 19.88
C ALA A 663 6.10 -1.67 21.33
N LEU A 664 5.77 -2.56 22.27
CA LEU A 664 5.80 -2.24 23.69
C LEU A 664 7.17 -2.60 24.28
N PRO A 665 7.77 -1.70 25.08
CA PRO A 665 9.15 -1.86 25.54
C PRO A 665 9.30 -2.98 26.58
N SER A 666 8.26 -3.29 27.36
CA SER A 666 8.33 -4.32 28.41
C SER A 666 7.08 -5.20 28.48
N ARG A 667 7.28 -6.46 28.88
CA ARG A 667 6.23 -7.41 29.29
C ARG A 667 5.53 -6.98 30.58
N SER A 668 6.24 -6.24 31.44
CA SER A 668 5.77 -5.77 32.75
C SER A 668 5.06 -4.41 32.64
N GLY A 669 4.08 -4.16 33.52
CA GLY A 669 3.38 -2.86 33.54
C GLY A 669 2.47 -2.57 32.35
N ARG A 670 2.21 -3.57 31.49
CA ARG A 670 1.27 -3.45 30.36
C ARG A 670 -0.12 -3.09 30.86
N THR A 671 -0.78 -2.16 30.16
CA THR A 671 -2.15 -1.73 30.41
C THR A 671 -2.97 -1.80 29.12
N ALA A 672 -4.28 -1.54 29.20
CA ALA A 672 -5.17 -1.47 28.05
C ALA A 672 -5.02 -0.16 27.26
N ARG A 673 -4.10 0.73 27.66
CA ARG A 673 -3.92 2.04 27.04
C ARG A 673 -3.40 1.88 25.61
N TYR A 674 -3.99 2.64 24.70
CA TYR A 674 -3.41 2.91 23.38
C TYR A 674 -2.32 3.97 23.53
N ASP A 675 -1.07 3.62 23.22
CA ASP A 675 0.06 4.55 23.29
C ASP A 675 0.50 4.94 21.87
N PRO A 676 0.13 6.15 21.39
CA PRO A 676 0.43 6.61 20.04
C PRO A 676 1.94 6.62 19.72
N ARG A 677 2.81 6.82 20.73
CA ARG A 677 4.28 6.83 20.56
C ARG A 677 4.83 5.47 20.16
N THR A 678 4.13 4.40 20.53
CA THR A 678 4.55 3.02 20.27
C THR A 678 3.99 2.47 18.96
N VAL A 679 3.08 3.21 18.29
CA VAL A 679 2.49 2.80 17.01
C VAL A 679 3.56 2.78 15.93
N ARG A 680 3.78 1.60 15.35
CA ARG A 680 4.76 1.38 14.28
C ARG A 680 4.12 1.29 12.92
N GLN A 681 2.92 0.75 12.87
CA GLN A 681 2.12 0.70 11.66
C GLN A 681 0.64 0.81 12.02
N ARG A 682 -0.10 1.51 11.15
CA ARG A 682 -1.56 1.60 11.16
C ARG A 682 -2.01 1.52 9.71
N TYR A 683 -3.04 0.72 9.43
CA TYR A 683 -3.62 0.59 8.11
C TYR A 683 -5.14 0.54 8.15
N ASP A 684 -5.78 1.14 7.15
CA ASP A 684 -7.24 1.15 7.03
C ASP A 684 -7.73 -0.19 6.46
N LEU A 685 -8.84 -0.68 7.00
CA LEU A 685 -9.57 -1.80 6.44
C LEU A 685 -10.52 -1.27 5.37
N VAL A 686 -10.27 -1.62 4.11
CA VAL A 686 -10.97 -1.03 2.96
C VAL A 686 -11.39 -2.07 1.93
N GLY A 687 -12.31 -1.62 1.06
CA GLY A 687 -12.79 -2.37 -0.11
C GLY A 687 -13.87 -3.40 0.22
N ASN A 688 -14.39 -4.01 -0.84
CA ASN A 688 -15.38 -5.08 -0.75
C ASN A 688 -14.74 -6.41 -0.32
N SER A 689 -14.15 -6.41 0.87
CA SER A 689 -13.50 -7.55 1.52
C SER A 689 -13.99 -7.66 2.96
N ARG A 690 -13.90 -8.88 3.51
CA ARG A 690 -14.29 -9.20 4.89
C ARG A 690 -13.18 -9.81 5.71
N ILE A 691 -12.08 -10.20 5.06
CA ILE A 691 -10.96 -10.86 5.71
C ILE A 691 -9.68 -10.22 5.21
N HIS A 692 -8.82 -9.83 6.14
CA HIS A 692 -7.53 -9.21 5.84
C HIS A 692 -6.41 -9.94 6.57
N VAL A 693 -5.39 -10.33 5.80
CA VAL A 693 -4.12 -10.85 6.30
C VAL A 693 -3.07 -9.77 6.02
N PRO A 694 -2.78 -8.89 7.00
CA PRO A 694 -1.89 -7.76 6.82
C PRO A 694 -0.42 -8.18 6.67
N MET A 695 0.01 -9.16 7.46
CA MET A 695 1.40 -9.56 7.55
C MET A 695 1.56 -10.99 8.05
N LEU A 696 2.77 -11.50 7.91
CA LEU A 696 3.24 -12.73 8.54
C LEU A 696 4.46 -12.41 9.40
N VAL A 697 4.39 -12.67 10.70
CA VAL A 697 5.52 -12.52 11.61
C VAL A 697 6.37 -13.80 11.56
N ASP A 698 7.67 -13.67 11.30
CA ASP A 698 8.68 -14.74 11.35
C ASP A 698 9.55 -14.52 12.59
N LEU A 699 9.31 -15.32 13.63
CA LEU A 699 9.99 -15.23 14.93
C LEU A 699 11.46 -15.64 14.84
N GLU A 700 11.81 -16.56 13.93
CA GLU A 700 13.19 -17.01 13.74
C GLU A 700 14.04 -15.86 13.17
N ARG A 701 13.49 -15.13 12.19
CA ARG A 701 14.16 -13.97 11.58
C ARG A 701 13.93 -12.65 12.32
N ARG A 702 13.15 -12.66 13.41
CA ARG A 702 12.64 -11.47 14.13
C ARG A 702 12.18 -10.36 13.20
N GLY A 703 11.31 -10.71 12.27
CA GLY A 703 10.78 -9.76 11.30
C GLY A 703 9.36 -10.11 10.88
N PHE A 704 8.81 -9.30 9.98
CA PHE A 704 7.52 -9.55 9.37
C PHE A 704 7.57 -9.36 7.86
N LEU A 705 6.87 -10.24 7.16
CA LEU A 705 6.58 -10.11 5.73
C LEU A 705 5.27 -9.32 5.58
N TRP A 706 5.33 -8.16 4.93
CA TRP A 706 4.15 -7.35 4.62
C TRP A 706 3.38 -7.95 3.44
N THR A 707 2.25 -8.61 3.70
CA THR A 707 1.47 -9.31 2.68
C THR A 707 0.32 -8.46 2.17
N ASP A 708 -0.44 -7.85 3.09
CA ASP A 708 -1.60 -7.00 2.81
C ASP A 708 -2.54 -7.67 1.78
N VAL A 709 -2.94 -8.92 2.07
CA VAL A 709 -3.77 -9.76 1.19
C VAL A 709 -5.16 -9.89 1.79
N HIS A 710 -6.16 -9.85 0.93
CA HIS A 710 -7.56 -10.08 1.24
C HIS A 710 -7.98 -11.47 0.77
N LEU A 711 -8.69 -12.21 1.62
CA LEU A 711 -9.16 -13.55 1.27
C LEU A 711 -10.55 -13.48 0.62
N PRO A 712 -10.84 -14.35 -0.38
CA PRO A 712 -12.15 -14.40 -1.02
C PRO A 712 -13.26 -14.84 -0.05
N ASP A 713 -14.49 -14.45 -0.36
CA ASP A 713 -15.71 -14.64 0.45
C ASP A 713 -16.41 -16.00 0.22
N ASP A 714 -15.77 -16.96 -0.45
CA ASP A 714 -16.42 -18.23 -0.79
C ASP A 714 -16.79 -19.00 0.49
N GLU A 715 -18.02 -19.53 0.52
CA GLU A 715 -18.74 -20.05 1.69
C GLU A 715 -17.84 -20.75 2.72
N GLY A 716 -17.57 -20.08 3.85
CA GLY A 716 -16.99 -20.73 5.01
C GLY A 716 -16.14 -19.87 5.93
N TYR A 717 -15.49 -18.81 5.44
CA TYR A 717 -14.46 -18.08 6.19
C TYR A 717 -14.99 -17.14 7.31
N HIS A 718 -15.89 -17.62 8.16
CA HIS A 718 -16.44 -16.90 9.32
C HIS A 718 -15.79 -17.31 10.66
N SER A 719 -14.80 -18.22 10.63
CA SER A 719 -14.01 -18.61 11.81
C SER A 719 -12.63 -19.12 11.38
N VAL A 720 -11.56 -18.66 12.03
CA VAL A 720 -10.20 -19.14 11.79
C VAL A 720 -10.07 -20.65 11.96
N SER A 721 -10.70 -21.19 13.00
CA SER A 721 -10.61 -22.61 13.35
C SER A 721 -11.04 -23.55 12.22
N ALA A 722 -12.00 -23.13 11.41
CA ALA A 722 -12.50 -23.91 10.27
C ALA A 722 -11.59 -23.85 9.03
N HIS A 723 -10.64 -22.91 8.97
CA HIS A 723 -9.83 -22.60 7.77
C HIS A 723 -8.32 -22.62 8.02
N GLN A 724 -7.87 -23.28 9.10
CA GLN A 724 -6.46 -23.35 9.48
C GLN A 724 -5.54 -23.88 8.35
N GLU A 725 -5.99 -24.87 7.57
CA GLU A 725 -5.22 -25.45 6.47
C GLU A 725 -5.11 -24.50 5.27
N ASP A 726 -6.19 -23.77 4.97
CA ASP A 726 -6.22 -22.78 3.90
C ASP A 726 -5.31 -21.60 4.25
N LEU A 727 -5.38 -21.12 5.49
CA LEU A 727 -4.53 -20.09 6.06
C LEU A 727 -3.04 -20.50 6.06
N ALA A 728 -2.73 -21.74 6.47
CA ALA A 728 -1.38 -22.29 6.38
C ALA A 728 -0.86 -22.29 4.93
N ARG A 729 -1.69 -22.75 3.98
CA ARG A 729 -1.34 -22.80 2.56
C ARG A 729 -1.11 -21.40 1.98
N ILE A 730 -1.97 -20.43 2.28
CA ILE A 730 -1.83 -19.05 1.83
C ILE A 730 -0.55 -18.43 2.41
N GLY A 731 -0.32 -18.58 3.72
CA GLY A 731 0.87 -18.08 4.39
C GLY A 731 2.14 -18.65 3.75
N ARG A 732 2.20 -19.98 3.56
CA ARG A 732 3.32 -20.67 2.92
C ARG A 732 3.56 -20.19 1.49
N ASP A 733 2.52 -20.14 0.68
CA ASP A 733 2.61 -19.75 -0.73
C ASP A 733 3.10 -18.29 -0.86
N LEU A 734 2.57 -17.38 -0.04
CA LEU A 734 3.00 -15.97 -0.01
C LEU A 734 4.44 -15.82 0.48
N PHE A 735 4.81 -16.51 1.55
CA PHE A 735 6.18 -16.48 2.09
C PHE A 735 7.20 -16.98 1.06
N GLN A 736 6.93 -18.11 0.42
CA GLN A 736 7.81 -18.65 -0.64
C GLN A 736 7.88 -17.71 -1.85
N TYR A 737 6.73 -17.19 -2.28
CA TYR A 737 6.65 -16.30 -3.45
C TYR A 737 7.43 -15.00 -3.26
N PHE A 738 7.32 -14.38 -2.07
CA PHE A 738 7.98 -13.11 -1.80
C PHE A 738 9.43 -13.27 -1.36
N SER A 739 9.82 -14.41 -0.80
CA SER A 739 11.23 -14.65 -0.42
C SER A 739 12.15 -14.97 -1.60
N THR A 740 11.65 -15.08 -2.84
CA THR A 740 12.45 -15.55 -3.99
C THR A 740 12.17 -14.80 -5.30
N GLY A 741 13.24 -14.46 -6.03
CA GLY A 741 13.14 -14.00 -7.42
C GLY A 741 12.28 -12.74 -7.61
N ARG A 742 12.52 -11.72 -6.79
CA ARG A 742 11.92 -10.39 -6.94
C ARG A 742 13.05 -9.36 -7.00
N THR A 743 12.81 -8.27 -7.73
CA THR A 743 13.75 -7.15 -7.75
C THR A 743 13.55 -6.30 -6.52
N THR A 744 14.65 -5.95 -5.85
CA THR A 744 14.63 -5.25 -4.56
C THR A 744 15.07 -3.79 -4.70
N LEU A 745 14.81 -2.98 -3.67
CA LEU A 745 15.29 -1.60 -3.61
C LEU A 745 16.82 -1.55 -3.44
N TRP A 746 17.46 -2.60 -2.91
CA TRP A 746 18.92 -2.72 -2.92
C TRP A 746 19.47 -2.72 -4.34
N GLU A 747 18.89 -3.54 -5.21
CA GLU A 747 19.31 -3.63 -6.60
C GLU A 747 19.05 -2.33 -7.35
N LEU A 748 17.85 -1.77 -7.18
CA LEU A 748 17.50 -0.50 -7.82
C LEU A 748 18.41 0.64 -7.35
N ALA A 749 18.63 0.78 -6.05
CA ALA A 749 19.49 1.83 -5.49
C ALA A 749 20.97 1.60 -5.86
N GLY A 750 21.43 0.36 -5.91
CA GLY A 750 22.79 0.03 -6.36
C GLY A 750 23.00 0.29 -7.86
N TRP A 751 22.00 0.04 -8.72
CA TRP A 751 22.07 0.46 -10.13
C TRP A 751 22.09 1.98 -10.27
N HIS A 752 21.32 2.71 -9.45
CA HIS A 752 21.41 4.17 -9.39
C HIS A 752 22.81 4.63 -8.97
N ALA A 753 23.35 4.05 -7.90
CA ALA A 753 24.69 4.36 -7.41
C ALA A 753 25.75 4.09 -8.49
N ALA A 754 25.73 2.91 -9.11
CA ALA A 754 26.72 2.53 -10.11
C ALA A 754 26.65 3.39 -11.38
N ALA A 755 25.44 3.72 -11.85
CA ALA A 755 25.25 4.48 -13.08
C ALA A 755 25.46 5.99 -12.92
N ARG A 756 25.20 6.53 -11.72
CA ARG A 756 25.15 7.99 -11.49
C ARG A 756 26.24 8.50 -10.54
N CYS A 757 27.00 7.62 -9.89
CA CYS A 757 28.04 8.00 -8.92
C CYS A 757 29.36 7.30 -9.25
N GLY A 758 30.49 7.95 -8.92
CA GLY A 758 31.82 7.33 -8.94
C GLY A 758 32.19 6.64 -7.62
N GLU A 759 31.50 6.99 -6.54
CA GLU A 759 31.71 6.49 -5.19
C GLU A 759 30.38 6.09 -4.54
N ALA A 760 30.37 4.94 -3.87
CA ALA A 760 29.22 4.47 -3.08
C ALA A 760 29.70 4.03 -1.69
N VAL A 761 28.95 4.44 -0.67
CA VAL A 761 29.15 4.07 0.72
C VAL A 761 27.98 3.18 1.13
N VAL A 762 28.27 2.02 1.70
CA VAL A 762 27.26 1.04 2.10
C VAL A 762 27.28 0.86 3.61
N LEU A 763 26.13 1.06 4.26
CA LEU A 763 25.89 0.64 5.63
C LEU A 763 25.55 -0.86 5.59
N ARG A 764 26.55 -1.70 5.82
CA ARG A 764 26.39 -3.15 5.89
C ARG A 764 25.94 -3.52 7.31
N ARG A 765 24.68 -3.92 7.43
CA ARG A 765 24.09 -4.32 8.70
C ARG A 765 24.47 -5.77 9.00
N THR A 766 25.02 -6.03 10.17
CA THR A 766 25.42 -7.39 10.53
C THR A 766 24.21 -8.23 10.93
N PRO A 767 24.16 -9.51 10.55
CA PRO A 767 23.00 -10.38 10.83
C PRO A 767 22.97 -10.90 12.28
N ARG A 768 24.04 -10.69 13.06
CA ARG A 768 24.16 -11.22 14.42
C ARG A 768 23.98 -10.08 15.43
N PRO A 769 23.00 -10.18 16.34
CA PRO A 769 22.86 -9.22 17.43
C PRO A 769 24.17 -9.07 18.21
N GLY A 770 24.70 -7.84 18.28
CA GLY A 770 25.91 -7.51 19.04
C GLY A 770 27.20 -7.39 18.22
N ASP A 771 27.23 -7.83 16.96
CA ASP A 771 28.34 -7.51 16.05
C ASP A 771 28.18 -6.05 15.59
N PRO A 772 29.28 -5.24 15.52
CA PRO A 772 29.19 -3.88 15.04
C PRO A 772 28.86 -3.88 13.54
N ASP A 773 28.02 -2.95 13.11
CA ASP A 773 27.79 -2.71 11.69
C ASP A 773 29.07 -2.23 10.99
N GLU A 774 29.12 -2.40 9.69
CA GLU A 774 30.30 -2.07 8.89
C GLU A 774 29.98 -1.00 7.85
N LEU A 775 30.86 -0.01 7.76
CA LEU A 775 30.84 0.97 6.67
C LEU A 775 31.77 0.52 5.55
N TRP A 776 31.20 0.23 4.39
CA TRP A 776 31.93 -0.22 3.22
C TRP A 776 32.00 0.91 2.19
N THR A 777 33.17 1.12 1.58
CA THR A 777 33.33 2.13 0.53
C THR A 777 33.74 1.49 -0.78
N TYR A 778 33.09 1.93 -1.84
CA TYR A 778 33.28 1.48 -3.21
C TYR A 778 33.62 2.67 -4.10
N ARG A 779 34.70 2.56 -4.87
CA ARG A 779 35.08 3.54 -5.90
C ARG A 779 35.20 2.82 -7.23
N ARG A 780 34.56 3.36 -8.26
CA ARG A 780 34.65 2.76 -9.60
C ARG A 780 36.10 2.86 -10.09
N ARG A 781 36.70 1.71 -10.41
CA ARG A 781 38.08 1.63 -10.89
C ARG A 781 38.15 2.10 -12.35
N SER A 782 39.33 2.52 -12.81
CA SER A 782 39.51 3.03 -14.18
C SER A 782 39.30 1.97 -15.26
N ASP A 783 39.54 0.69 -14.94
CA ASP A 783 39.40 -0.48 -15.79
C ASP A 783 38.03 -1.17 -15.64
N GLU A 784 37.17 -0.65 -14.76
CA GLU A 784 35.88 -1.23 -14.40
C GLU A 784 34.75 -0.44 -15.08
N ASP A 785 33.98 -1.13 -15.93
CA ASP A 785 32.78 -0.53 -16.51
C ASP A 785 31.63 -0.44 -15.49
N THR A 786 30.58 0.30 -15.84
CA THR A 786 29.43 0.51 -14.96
C THR A 786 28.74 -0.80 -14.53
N ALA A 787 28.72 -1.82 -15.39
CA ALA A 787 28.07 -3.09 -15.08
C ALA A 787 28.92 -3.95 -14.14
N ALA A 788 30.24 -3.97 -14.35
CA ALA A 788 31.19 -4.60 -13.45
C ALA A 788 31.16 -3.93 -12.06
N PHE A 789 31.15 -2.60 -12.01
CA PHE A 789 31.01 -1.85 -10.75
C PHE A 789 29.69 -2.14 -10.04
N ALA A 790 28.58 -2.20 -10.76
CA ALA A 790 27.29 -2.58 -10.21
C ALA A 790 27.31 -4.01 -9.65
N GLY A 791 27.93 -4.96 -10.36
CA GLY A 791 28.09 -6.34 -9.91
C GLY A 791 28.87 -6.43 -8.59
N ARG A 792 30.02 -5.75 -8.52
CA ARG A 792 30.87 -5.70 -7.32
C ARG A 792 30.14 -5.07 -6.12
N LEU A 793 29.46 -3.94 -6.33
CA LEU A 793 28.68 -3.25 -5.31
C LEU A 793 27.51 -4.09 -4.81
N LEU A 794 26.69 -4.63 -5.72
CA LEU A 794 25.48 -5.38 -5.37
C LEU A 794 25.76 -6.76 -4.78
N GLY A 795 26.87 -7.39 -5.20
CA GLY A 795 27.37 -8.64 -4.63
C GLY A 795 28.04 -8.48 -3.27
N LEU A 796 28.30 -7.24 -2.83
CA LEU A 796 29.11 -6.95 -1.65
C LEU A 796 30.49 -7.62 -1.72
N GLU A 797 31.16 -7.50 -2.87
CA GLU A 797 32.46 -8.11 -3.16
C GLU A 797 33.55 -7.03 -3.24
N ASP A 798 34.79 -7.34 -2.83
CA ASP A 798 35.98 -6.48 -2.97
C ASP A 798 35.78 -4.96 -2.73
N PRO A 799 35.29 -4.53 -1.55
CA PRO A 799 35.20 -3.11 -1.19
C PRO A 799 36.60 -2.48 -1.13
N ASP A 800 36.67 -1.19 -1.45
CA ASP A 800 37.92 -0.41 -1.38
C ASP A 800 38.33 -0.09 0.07
N SER A 801 37.37 -0.05 0.99
CA SER A 801 37.62 -0.04 2.44
C SER A 801 36.45 -0.59 3.24
N VAL A 802 36.74 -1.20 4.39
CA VAL A 802 35.76 -1.68 5.38
C VAL A 802 36.12 -1.11 6.73
N LEU A 803 35.15 -0.49 7.40
CA LEU A 803 35.30 0.07 8.74
C LEU A 803 34.16 -0.40 9.65
N PRO A 804 34.42 -1.35 10.56
CA PRO A 804 33.46 -1.71 11.62
C PRO A 804 33.28 -0.54 12.59
N SER A 805 32.04 -0.18 12.90
CA SER A 805 31.70 0.91 13.82
C SER A 805 30.34 0.67 14.46
N SER A 806 30.16 1.10 15.71
CA SER A 806 28.83 1.19 16.33
C SER A 806 28.07 2.46 15.93
N ASP A 807 28.69 3.33 15.14
CA ASP A 807 28.14 4.61 14.66
C ASP A 807 28.45 4.75 13.15
N VAL A 808 27.97 3.78 12.36
CA VAL A 808 28.15 3.79 10.91
C VAL A 808 27.36 4.92 10.25
N GLU A 809 26.29 5.36 10.88
CA GLU A 809 25.40 6.44 10.44
C GLU A 809 26.12 7.79 10.45
N ALA A 810 26.83 8.14 11.53
CA ALA A 810 27.59 9.38 11.57
C ALA A 810 28.73 9.38 10.54
N LEU A 811 29.40 8.24 10.36
CA LEU A 811 30.47 8.11 9.37
C LEU A 811 29.95 8.23 7.93
N ALA A 812 28.81 7.59 7.64
CA ALA A 812 28.12 7.74 6.35
C ALA A 812 27.67 9.19 6.12
N GLY A 813 27.14 9.85 7.15
CA GLY A 813 26.74 11.26 7.12
C GLY A 813 27.92 12.18 6.84
N ALA A 814 29.07 11.93 7.47
CA ALA A 814 30.32 12.66 7.21
C ALA A 814 30.79 12.47 5.77
N ALA A 815 30.72 11.25 5.22
CA ALA A 815 31.14 10.95 3.84
C ALA A 815 30.31 11.69 2.77
N ALA A 816 29.05 12.02 3.07
CA ALA A 816 28.14 12.74 2.18
C ALA A 816 28.01 14.25 2.49
N SER A 817 28.57 14.73 3.61
CA SER A 817 28.44 16.13 4.03
C SER A 817 29.05 17.10 3.01
N GLY A 818 28.31 18.16 2.69
CA GLY A 818 28.71 19.19 1.72
C GLY A 818 28.77 18.75 0.24
N ARG A 819 28.37 17.52 -0.08
CA ARG A 819 28.43 16.92 -1.42
C ARG A 819 27.04 16.84 -2.06
N SER A 820 26.99 16.63 -3.37
CA SER A 820 25.77 16.12 -4.01
C SER A 820 25.66 14.62 -3.75
N ALA A 821 24.56 14.19 -3.13
CA ALA A 821 24.40 12.83 -2.64
C ALA A 821 23.05 12.21 -2.99
N LEU A 822 23.08 10.91 -3.28
CA LEU A 822 21.89 10.06 -3.33
C LEU A 822 21.90 9.13 -2.11
N LEU A 823 20.92 9.30 -1.22
CA LEU A 823 20.77 8.43 -0.05
C LEU A 823 19.62 7.46 -0.31
N ALA A 824 19.82 6.18 -0.01
CA ALA A 824 18.77 5.17 -0.02
C ALA A 824 18.87 4.35 1.27
N LEU A 825 17.94 4.57 2.18
CA LEU A 825 17.99 4.06 3.55
C LEU A 825 16.72 3.31 3.93
N VAL A 826 16.82 2.39 4.89
CA VAL A 826 15.63 1.86 5.55
C VAL A 826 15.18 2.83 6.65
N ASP A 827 16.08 3.20 7.55
CA ASP A 827 15.87 4.23 8.57
C ASP A 827 16.48 5.57 8.15
N GLY A 828 15.83 6.69 8.45
CA GLY A 828 16.32 8.03 8.14
C GLY A 828 17.46 8.51 9.05
N ASP A 829 18.31 7.61 9.54
CA ASP A 829 19.29 7.79 10.62
C ASP A 829 20.56 8.55 10.20
N VAL A 830 20.90 8.56 8.91
CA VAL A 830 22.05 9.29 8.36
C VAL A 830 21.74 10.80 8.17
N ALA A 831 22.46 11.67 8.86
CA ALA A 831 22.28 13.13 8.77
C ALA A 831 23.48 13.86 8.10
N PRO A 832 23.54 13.96 6.76
CA PRO A 832 24.67 14.61 6.09
C PRO A 832 24.53 16.14 6.10
N ALA A 833 25.42 16.83 6.80
CA ALA A 833 25.37 18.28 6.95
C ALA A 833 25.67 18.99 5.62
N GLY A 834 24.79 19.91 5.19
CA GLY A 834 24.99 20.72 3.99
C GLY A 834 24.99 19.96 2.66
N ALA A 835 24.59 18.69 2.65
CA ALA A 835 24.45 17.91 1.43
C ALA A 835 23.31 18.43 0.56
N ARG A 836 23.42 18.17 -0.75
CA ARG A 836 22.38 18.48 -1.75
C ARG A 836 22.03 17.20 -2.49
N GLY A 837 20.85 17.12 -3.09
CA GLY A 837 20.43 15.94 -3.84
C GLY A 837 19.18 15.32 -3.26
N SER A 838 19.13 13.99 -3.22
CA SER A 838 17.87 13.27 -3.00
C SER A 838 18.04 12.13 -2.01
N VAL A 839 16.99 11.82 -1.26
CA VAL A 839 16.94 10.73 -0.28
C VAL A 839 15.69 9.90 -0.46
N TYR A 840 15.84 8.59 -0.60
CA TYR A 840 14.80 7.63 -0.30
C TYR A 840 15.03 7.09 1.13
N ARG A 841 13.98 7.10 1.95
CA ARG A 841 14.00 6.46 3.28
C ARG A 841 12.62 5.88 3.61
N LEU A 842 12.57 4.64 4.09
CA LEU A 842 11.30 4.00 4.45
C LEU A 842 10.75 4.59 5.75
N LEU A 843 11.56 4.56 6.81
CA LEU A 843 11.22 5.06 8.13
C LEU A 843 11.85 6.46 8.34
N PRO A 844 11.11 7.41 8.94
CA PRO A 844 11.57 8.77 9.18
C PRO A 844 12.81 8.81 10.08
N GLY A 845 13.51 9.94 10.06
CA GLY A 845 14.66 10.16 10.93
C GLY A 845 15.35 11.51 10.70
N PRO A 846 16.52 11.74 11.32
CA PRO A 846 17.32 12.96 11.19
C PRO A 846 17.54 13.46 9.75
N VAL A 847 17.64 12.56 8.77
CA VAL A 847 17.85 12.91 7.35
C VAL A 847 16.76 13.85 6.80
N ASP A 848 15.55 13.80 7.36
CA ASP A 848 14.42 14.63 6.96
C ASP A 848 14.67 16.13 7.22
N GLY A 849 15.56 16.45 8.16
CA GLY A 849 15.97 17.82 8.47
C GLY A 849 17.13 18.35 7.61
N CYS A 850 17.72 17.53 6.73
CA CYS A 850 18.93 17.91 5.98
C CYS A 850 18.66 18.69 4.69
N GLY A 851 17.39 18.93 4.33
CA GLY A 851 17.03 19.68 3.11
C GLY A 851 17.21 18.90 1.80
N LEU A 852 17.37 17.58 1.87
CA LEU A 852 17.40 16.69 0.71
C LEU A 852 16.01 16.48 0.13
N GLU A 853 15.93 16.29 -1.19
CA GLU A 853 14.67 15.96 -1.85
C GLU A 853 14.20 14.56 -1.45
N GLN A 854 13.06 14.49 -0.78
CA GLN A 854 12.43 13.23 -0.36
C GLN A 854 11.82 12.49 -1.54
N LEU A 855 12.33 11.28 -1.79
CA LEU A 855 11.88 10.34 -2.80
C LEU A 855 11.03 9.22 -2.17
N ALA A 856 9.97 8.83 -2.86
CA ALA A 856 9.29 7.55 -2.64
C ALA A 856 9.96 6.43 -3.47
N ALA A 857 9.66 5.18 -3.13
CA ALA A 857 10.15 4.02 -3.89
C ALA A 857 9.74 4.07 -5.38
N GLY A 858 8.56 4.61 -5.67
CA GLY A 858 8.10 4.85 -7.04
C GLY A 858 8.91 5.89 -7.81
N ASP A 859 9.55 6.85 -7.13
CA ASP A 859 10.36 7.89 -7.76
C ASP A 859 11.70 7.32 -8.26
N LEU A 860 12.29 6.39 -7.52
CA LEU A 860 13.45 5.60 -7.97
C LEU A 860 13.13 4.84 -9.27
N VAL A 861 11.94 4.21 -9.35
CA VAL A 861 11.49 3.54 -10.59
C VAL A 861 11.25 4.56 -11.71
N SER A 862 10.80 5.76 -11.38
CA SER A 862 10.43 6.78 -12.36
C SER A 862 11.62 7.35 -13.11
N ALA A 863 12.82 7.28 -12.52
CA ALA A 863 14.10 7.64 -13.15
C ALA A 863 14.50 6.71 -14.32
N LEU A 864 13.86 5.53 -14.47
CA LEU A 864 14.13 4.57 -15.54
C LEU A 864 13.41 4.86 -16.87
N GLY A 865 12.99 6.11 -17.11
CA GLY A 865 12.49 6.55 -18.41
C GLY A 865 11.02 6.34 -18.68
#